data_AF-A0A2E8CW33-F1
#
_entry.id   AF-A0A2E8CW33-F1
#
_cell.length_a   1.000
_cell.length_b   1.000
_cell.length_c   1.000
_cell.angle_alpha   90.00
_cell.angle_beta   90.00
_cell.angle_gamma   90.00
#
_symmetry.space_group_name_H-M   'P 1'
#
loop_
_entity.id
_entity.type
_entity.pdbx_description
1 polymer ?
#
loop_
_entity_poly.entity_id
_entity_poly.type
_entity_poly.pdbx_seq_one_letter_code
_entity_poly.pdbx_strand_id
1 'polypeptide(L)'
;MSYPGRIALARLFGLVLLIPGVASSAEIKPEGFGASSKGGAGGKVITVTTLGDDGPGSFREALAKEEPRIIRFGVEGTIELRQPVVARHGRVTIDGTTPSGNSITIAKHGVWFLDNSSDIILHNLRLRPTEGKANGDGLLFNGQNERVLIDHCSVMWATDENIDTWGRVKDLTCQWTIIAEGQRYGDHQKGKHSMGWLCGRRNDRFTIHHCLFAHNADRSPLLSGGTFALVNNVVYNWAGGSNAVKLLNEAKANVVGCSILRGPESGGGGVIYLNRQEPAARVFASGNVTPFAKTGNEDPRSSVQAGSVFPAPDSQIEKKPFKAPAVTTQSADVAFELVLKRAGPLRRDADEKRVGQEVRERSGHVGRRNEEVNVADRLHGRFPKAELDATAKKFAGRIGFFVRDIASGADYGWNSDERFPPASVIKLPVMIELYRQAADGRLDLDKKLRLPTDISTHGTGVLKKNDRPVELPLPEYADLMMIHSDNMATDFIIRTVSTEATNRFLDAQGFRNTRVSLELGRWHYIVCGIPDLPITIENDKRLIEQIKAGRMDNDGLGYSDSLKNNVCAPRETVLLLERLYKGRLTSEKHKEAILEPMRYSTHKDTIARHVKDGIQVANKYGGSQRIAADAGIVEIPDRPIAIACFALAKDPADRSGREVLAEMCRLAITALAPDAVKTRR
;
A
#
# COMPACT_ATOMS: atom_id res chain seq x y z
N MET A 1 -61.90 -37.52 52.63
CA MET A 1 -60.97 -37.02 53.65
C MET A 1 -59.66 -37.80 53.53
N SER A 2 -58.55 -37.06 53.38
CA SER A 2 -57.15 -37.36 53.76
C SER A 2 -56.50 -38.73 53.45
N TYR A 3 -55.49 -38.67 52.55
CA TYR A 3 -54.17 -39.36 52.45
C TYR A 3 -54.01 -40.86 52.75
N PRO A 4 -53.22 -41.62 51.95
CA PRO A 4 -51.74 -41.58 51.95
C PRO A 4 -51.16 -41.58 50.51
N GLY A 5 -49.88 -41.42 50.16
CA GLY A 5 -48.59 -41.51 50.80
C GLY A 5 -47.62 -42.25 49.84
N ARG A 6 -46.54 -41.56 49.43
CA ARG A 6 -45.20 -42.05 49.01
C ARG A 6 -44.85 -42.50 47.57
N ILE A 7 -43.72 -41.91 47.14
CA ILE A 7 -42.62 -42.35 46.26
C ILE A 7 -42.81 -42.19 44.73
N ALA A 8 -42.10 -41.21 44.16
CA ALA A 8 -41.89 -41.03 42.73
C ALA A 8 -40.47 -41.46 42.35
N LEU A 9 -40.37 -42.42 41.44
CA LEU A 9 -39.15 -42.78 40.71
C LEU A 9 -39.04 -41.95 39.42
N ALA A 10 -37.83 -41.52 39.12
CA ALA A 10 -37.43 -40.70 37.99
C ALA A 10 -37.78 -41.32 36.62
N ARG A 11 -38.15 -40.46 35.65
CA ARG A 11 -38.06 -40.75 34.22
C ARG A 11 -37.37 -39.59 33.49
N LEU A 12 -36.35 -39.98 32.73
CA LEU A 12 -35.49 -39.20 31.83
C LEU A 12 -36.27 -38.23 30.93
N PHE A 13 -35.82 -36.97 30.89
CA PHE A 13 -36.17 -36.03 29.82
C PHE A 13 -35.34 -36.33 28.57
N GLY A 14 -36.02 -36.64 27.46
CA GLY A 14 -35.44 -36.63 26.12
C GLY A 14 -35.27 -35.19 25.64
N LEU A 15 -34.02 -34.79 25.40
CA LEU A 15 -33.63 -33.49 24.85
C LEU A 15 -33.92 -33.49 23.34
N VAL A 16 -34.94 -32.74 22.91
CA VAL A 16 -35.14 -32.41 21.49
C VAL A 16 -34.09 -31.37 21.11
N LEU A 17 -33.10 -31.78 20.31
CA LEU A 17 -32.13 -30.89 19.68
C LEU A 17 -32.86 -29.99 18.67
N LEU A 18 -33.10 -28.73 19.07
CA LEU A 18 -33.44 -27.64 18.18
C LEU A 18 -32.25 -27.38 17.25
N ILE A 19 -32.41 -27.71 15.97
CA ILE A 19 -31.49 -27.31 14.90
C ILE A 19 -31.49 -25.78 14.86
N PRO A 20 -30.35 -25.08 14.97
CA PRO A 20 -30.30 -23.63 14.88
C PRO A 20 -30.76 -23.20 13.49
N GLY A 21 -31.80 -22.37 13.45
CA GLY A 21 -32.34 -21.79 12.23
C GLY A 21 -31.30 -21.00 11.45
N VAL A 22 -31.40 -21.10 10.14
CA VAL A 22 -30.72 -20.28 9.14
C VAL A 22 -30.88 -18.81 9.52
N ALA A 23 -29.75 -18.11 9.70
CA ALA A 23 -29.75 -16.68 9.97
C ALA A 23 -30.51 -15.95 8.86
N SER A 24 -31.59 -15.26 9.22
CA SER A 24 -32.29 -14.34 8.33
C SER A 24 -31.32 -13.24 7.90
N SER A 25 -31.16 -13.04 6.58
CA SER A 25 -30.42 -11.91 6.05
C SER A 25 -31.02 -10.61 6.59
N ALA A 26 -30.18 -9.65 6.99
CA ALA A 26 -30.65 -8.34 7.41
C ALA A 26 -31.51 -7.72 6.29
N GLU A 27 -32.69 -7.19 6.64
CA GLU A 27 -33.59 -6.58 5.67
C GLU A 27 -32.95 -5.32 5.07
N ILE A 28 -32.71 -5.30 3.76
CA ILE A 28 -32.20 -4.14 3.03
C ILE A 28 -33.27 -3.05 3.09
N LYS A 29 -32.92 -1.88 3.61
CA LYS A 29 -33.76 -0.68 3.60
C LYS A 29 -33.18 0.32 2.61
N PRO A 30 -33.58 0.27 1.33
CA PRO A 30 -32.99 1.13 0.33
C PRO A 30 -33.60 2.54 0.38
N GLU A 31 -32.75 3.55 0.25
CA GLU A 31 -33.16 4.96 0.15
C GLU A 31 -32.64 5.58 -1.15
N GLY A 32 -33.16 6.73 -1.59
CA GLY A 32 -32.64 7.39 -2.80
C GLY A 32 -33.24 6.90 -4.12
N PHE A 33 -32.64 7.33 -5.23
CA PHE A 33 -33.21 7.14 -6.57
C PHE A 33 -33.31 5.68 -7.01
N GLY A 34 -32.36 4.82 -6.61
CA GLY A 34 -32.35 3.40 -6.95
C GLY A 34 -33.22 2.51 -6.05
N ALA A 35 -33.89 3.08 -5.05
CA ALA A 35 -34.60 2.31 -4.02
C ALA A 35 -35.76 1.46 -4.54
N SER A 36 -36.32 1.80 -5.71
CA SER A 36 -37.38 1.04 -6.37
C SER A 36 -36.89 -0.13 -7.22
N SER A 37 -35.59 -0.46 -7.19
CA SER A 37 -35.05 -1.62 -7.91
C SER A 37 -35.74 -2.90 -7.48
N LYS A 38 -36.25 -3.65 -8.45
CA LYS A 38 -36.86 -4.96 -8.18
C LYS A 38 -35.85 -6.08 -8.08
N GLY A 39 -34.60 -5.84 -8.49
CA GLY A 39 -33.60 -6.89 -8.65
C GLY A 39 -34.16 -8.12 -9.38
N GLY A 40 -33.75 -9.30 -8.92
CA GLY A 40 -34.23 -10.59 -9.41
C GLY A 40 -35.63 -11.01 -8.97
N ALA A 41 -36.41 -10.15 -8.28
CA ALA A 41 -37.67 -10.56 -7.66
C ALA A 41 -38.68 -11.15 -8.68
N GLY A 42 -39.32 -12.25 -8.27
CA GLY A 42 -40.19 -13.07 -9.11
C GLY A 42 -39.43 -14.00 -10.07
N GLY A 43 -38.10 -14.02 -9.98
CA GLY A 43 -37.20 -14.83 -10.79
C GLY A 43 -36.75 -16.14 -10.16
N LYS A 44 -35.85 -16.86 -10.84
CA LYS A 44 -35.24 -18.07 -10.31
C LYS A 44 -34.18 -17.75 -9.26
N VAL A 45 -34.11 -18.56 -8.20
CA VAL A 45 -32.97 -18.54 -7.29
C VAL A 45 -31.90 -19.48 -7.84
N ILE A 46 -30.70 -18.97 -8.10
CA ILE A 46 -29.56 -19.71 -8.62
C ILE A 46 -28.47 -19.72 -7.54
N THR A 47 -28.11 -20.91 -7.06
CA THR A 47 -27.03 -21.08 -6.08
C THR A 47 -25.73 -21.39 -6.81
N VAL A 48 -24.71 -20.56 -6.63
CA VAL A 48 -23.34 -20.80 -7.07
C VAL A 48 -22.74 -21.88 -6.17
N THR A 49 -22.22 -22.95 -6.77
CA THR A 49 -21.74 -24.16 -6.07
C THR A 49 -20.25 -24.42 -6.26
N THR A 50 -19.54 -23.57 -7.00
CA THR A 50 -18.09 -23.67 -7.23
C THR A 50 -17.43 -22.30 -7.16
N LEU A 51 -16.15 -22.29 -6.77
CA LEU A 51 -15.28 -21.11 -6.85
C LEU A 51 -14.62 -20.95 -8.23
N GLY A 52 -14.80 -21.91 -9.14
CA GLY A 52 -14.31 -21.82 -10.50
C GLY A 52 -14.93 -20.65 -11.26
N ASP A 53 -14.12 -20.00 -12.10
CA ASP A 53 -14.55 -18.88 -12.95
C ASP A 53 -15.67 -19.27 -13.93
N ASP A 54 -15.60 -20.47 -14.50
CA ASP A 54 -16.52 -20.97 -15.52
C ASP A 54 -17.00 -22.41 -15.27
N GLY A 55 -17.92 -22.86 -16.12
CA GLY A 55 -18.52 -24.19 -16.06
C GLY A 55 -19.77 -24.27 -15.16
N PRO A 56 -20.37 -25.47 -15.07
CA PRO A 56 -21.61 -25.70 -14.33
C PRO A 56 -21.54 -25.22 -12.87
N GLY A 57 -22.53 -24.41 -12.47
CA GLY A 57 -22.66 -23.93 -11.09
C GLY A 57 -21.73 -22.76 -10.73
N SER A 58 -20.99 -22.20 -11.70
CA SER A 58 -20.14 -21.03 -11.53
C SER A 58 -20.95 -19.72 -11.42
N PHE A 59 -20.35 -18.69 -10.83
CA PHE A 59 -20.94 -17.35 -10.79
C PHE A 59 -21.15 -16.77 -12.21
N ARG A 60 -20.20 -17.04 -13.12
CA ARG A 60 -20.30 -16.60 -14.52
C ARG A 60 -21.51 -17.18 -15.23
N GLU A 61 -21.76 -18.48 -15.06
CA GLU A 61 -22.95 -19.11 -15.65
C GLU A 61 -24.24 -18.53 -15.06
N ALA A 62 -24.29 -18.32 -13.74
CA ALA A 62 -25.44 -17.75 -13.07
C ALA A 62 -25.73 -16.30 -13.52
N LEU A 63 -24.68 -15.48 -13.67
CA LEU A 63 -24.82 -14.08 -14.08
C LEU A 63 -25.23 -13.94 -15.55
N ALA A 64 -24.78 -14.83 -16.42
CA ALA A 64 -25.08 -14.80 -17.85
C ALA A 64 -26.55 -15.09 -18.20
N LYS A 65 -27.36 -15.62 -17.26
CA LYS A 65 -28.79 -15.86 -17.47
C LYS A 65 -29.55 -14.56 -17.67
N GLU A 66 -30.51 -14.55 -18.59
CA GLU A 66 -31.28 -13.36 -18.96
C GLU A 66 -32.64 -13.27 -18.26
N GLU A 67 -33.18 -14.40 -17.79
CA GLU A 67 -34.39 -14.37 -16.98
C GLU A 67 -34.16 -13.60 -15.66
N PRO A 68 -35.20 -13.03 -15.03
CA PRO A 68 -35.05 -12.51 -13.67
C PRO A 68 -34.44 -13.58 -12.75
N ARG A 69 -33.37 -13.24 -12.02
CA ARG A 69 -32.66 -14.19 -11.16
C ARG A 69 -32.10 -13.59 -9.89
N ILE A 70 -32.12 -14.39 -8.83
CA ILE A 70 -31.48 -14.11 -7.55
C ILE A 70 -30.30 -15.07 -7.42
N ILE A 71 -29.09 -14.54 -7.47
CA ILE A 71 -27.84 -15.28 -7.35
C ILE A 71 -27.41 -15.27 -5.88
N ARG A 72 -27.18 -16.46 -5.33
CA ARG A 72 -26.66 -16.70 -3.98
C ARG A 72 -25.45 -17.62 -4.03
N PHE A 73 -24.63 -17.61 -2.99
CA PHE A 73 -23.42 -18.42 -2.93
C PHE A 73 -23.59 -19.55 -1.91
N GLY A 74 -23.52 -20.79 -2.41
CA GLY A 74 -23.44 -22.01 -1.58
C GLY A 74 -22.01 -22.38 -1.19
N VAL A 75 -21.04 -21.54 -1.55
CA VAL A 75 -19.60 -21.72 -1.32
C VAL A 75 -19.01 -20.53 -0.59
N GLU A 76 -17.85 -20.76 0.02
CA GLU A 76 -17.06 -19.77 0.76
C GLU A 76 -15.74 -19.51 0.04
N GLY A 77 -15.27 -18.26 0.01
CA GLY A 77 -13.92 -17.94 -0.44
C GLY A 77 -13.87 -16.93 -1.60
N THR A 78 -12.90 -17.13 -2.48
CA THR A 78 -12.57 -16.21 -3.58
C THR A 78 -12.82 -16.86 -4.93
N ILE A 79 -13.60 -16.20 -5.78
CA ILE A 79 -13.75 -16.52 -7.19
C ILE A 79 -12.73 -15.67 -7.95
N GLU A 80 -11.72 -16.32 -8.50
CA GLU A 80 -10.71 -15.67 -9.33
C GLU A 80 -11.17 -15.67 -10.79
N LEU A 81 -11.58 -14.50 -11.28
CA LEU A 81 -12.02 -14.36 -12.66
C LEU A 81 -10.81 -14.37 -13.60
N ARG A 82 -10.92 -15.02 -14.77
CA ARG A 82 -9.91 -14.93 -15.84
C ARG A 82 -10.10 -13.72 -16.76
N GLN A 83 -11.28 -13.12 -16.71
CA GLN A 83 -11.71 -11.91 -17.43
C GLN A 83 -12.97 -11.35 -16.75
N PRO A 84 -13.40 -10.12 -17.03
CA PRO A 84 -14.63 -9.59 -16.45
C PRO A 84 -15.84 -10.51 -16.64
N VAL A 85 -16.69 -10.58 -15.63
CA VAL A 85 -17.95 -11.33 -15.69
C VAL A 85 -19.07 -10.37 -16.03
N VAL A 86 -19.90 -10.72 -17.01
CA VAL A 86 -20.78 -9.75 -17.69
C VAL A 86 -22.25 -10.19 -17.61
N ALA A 87 -23.12 -9.25 -17.25
CA ALA A 87 -24.54 -9.29 -17.55
C ALA A 87 -24.86 -8.23 -18.62
N ARG A 88 -25.56 -8.60 -19.69
CA ARG A 88 -26.00 -7.67 -20.74
C ARG A 88 -27.48 -7.32 -20.66
N HIS A 89 -28.28 -8.24 -20.09
CA HIS A 89 -29.71 -8.16 -19.99
C HIS A 89 -30.23 -8.78 -18.68
N GLY A 90 -31.53 -8.60 -18.46
CA GLY A 90 -32.26 -9.25 -17.38
C GLY A 90 -32.10 -8.55 -16.03
N ARG A 91 -33.07 -8.80 -15.14
CA ARG A 91 -33.08 -8.25 -13.79
C ARG A 91 -32.31 -9.17 -12.84
N VAL A 92 -31.52 -8.63 -11.91
CA VAL A 92 -30.66 -9.45 -11.05
C VAL A 92 -30.63 -8.96 -9.62
N THR A 93 -30.63 -9.91 -8.68
CA THR A 93 -30.12 -9.70 -7.34
C THR A 93 -28.89 -10.58 -7.17
N ILE A 94 -27.76 -10.00 -6.77
CA ILE A 94 -26.56 -10.73 -6.37
C ILE A 94 -26.41 -10.50 -4.87
N ASP A 95 -26.70 -11.55 -4.10
CA ASP A 95 -26.50 -11.56 -2.65
C ASP A 95 -25.23 -12.34 -2.37
N GLY A 96 -24.16 -11.60 -2.04
CA GLY A 96 -22.84 -12.13 -1.74
C GLY A 96 -22.73 -12.85 -0.42
N THR A 97 -23.81 -12.96 0.35
CA THR A 97 -23.83 -13.66 1.64
C THR A 97 -23.59 -15.15 1.44
N THR A 98 -22.55 -15.65 2.11
CA THR A 98 -22.17 -17.06 2.08
C THR A 98 -22.78 -17.83 3.26
N PRO A 99 -22.74 -19.19 3.29
CA PRO A 99 -23.39 -19.98 4.34
C PRO A 99 -22.96 -19.63 5.78
N SER A 100 -21.72 -19.19 5.99
CA SER A 100 -21.19 -18.73 7.29
C SER A 100 -21.59 -17.30 7.67
N GLY A 101 -22.35 -16.62 6.82
CA GLY A 101 -22.73 -15.21 6.94
C GLY A 101 -21.61 -14.24 6.60
N ASN A 102 -20.56 -14.70 5.92
CA ASN A 102 -19.50 -13.86 5.38
C ASN A 102 -19.93 -13.30 4.01
N SER A 103 -18.99 -12.69 3.29
CA SER A 103 -19.16 -12.17 1.94
C SER A 103 -18.22 -12.92 0.99
N ILE A 104 -18.75 -13.35 -0.16
CA ILE A 104 -17.95 -13.91 -1.25
C ILE A 104 -17.00 -12.84 -1.79
N THR A 105 -15.78 -13.26 -2.13
CA THR A 105 -14.80 -12.38 -2.77
C THR A 105 -14.71 -12.67 -4.26
N ILE A 106 -14.82 -11.65 -5.10
CA ILE A 106 -14.58 -11.70 -6.54
C ILE A 106 -13.26 -10.97 -6.81
N ALA A 107 -12.28 -11.65 -7.41
CA ALA A 107 -10.93 -11.14 -7.56
C ALA A 107 -10.44 -11.13 -9.02
N LYS A 108 -9.30 -10.46 -9.24
CA LYS A 108 -8.60 -10.26 -10.52
C LYS A 108 -9.34 -9.35 -11.49
N HIS A 109 -10.58 -9.66 -11.86
CA HIS A 109 -11.40 -8.80 -12.73
C HIS A 109 -12.72 -8.39 -12.10
N GLY A 110 -13.42 -7.45 -12.74
CA GLY A 110 -14.66 -6.88 -12.26
C GLY A 110 -15.95 -7.59 -12.70
N VAL A 111 -17.06 -7.07 -12.19
CA VAL A 111 -18.43 -7.47 -12.52
C VAL A 111 -19.10 -6.34 -13.30
N TRP A 112 -19.49 -6.63 -14.54
CA TRP A 112 -19.89 -5.61 -15.51
C TRP A 112 -21.34 -5.80 -15.96
N PHE A 113 -22.09 -4.71 -15.94
CA PHE A 113 -23.46 -4.59 -16.44
C PHE A 113 -23.44 -3.75 -17.70
N LEU A 114 -23.56 -4.41 -18.83
CA LEU A 114 -23.46 -3.79 -20.15
C LEU A 114 -24.84 -3.69 -20.81
N ASP A 115 -24.90 -2.94 -21.90
CA ASP A 115 -26.06 -2.80 -22.80
C ASP A 115 -27.37 -2.35 -22.15
N ASN A 116 -28.27 -3.25 -21.77
CA ASN A 116 -29.59 -2.89 -21.24
C ASN A 116 -29.94 -3.75 -20.01
N SER A 117 -29.22 -3.54 -18.92
CA SER A 117 -29.43 -4.22 -17.64
C SER A 117 -30.11 -3.27 -16.66
N SER A 118 -31.39 -3.52 -16.33
CA SER A 118 -32.15 -2.70 -15.38
C SER A 118 -32.69 -3.57 -14.24
N ASP A 119 -33.01 -2.94 -13.11
CA ASP A 119 -33.37 -3.61 -11.85
C ASP A 119 -32.24 -4.54 -11.37
N ILE A 120 -31.18 -3.90 -10.88
CA ILE A 120 -29.98 -4.55 -10.37
C ILE A 120 -29.92 -4.30 -8.86
N ILE A 121 -29.68 -5.36 -8.07
CA ILE A 121 -29.38 -5.28 -6.64
C ILE A 121 -28.08 -6.03 -6.39
N LEU A 122 -27.08 -5.33 -5.85
CA LEU A 122 -25.81 -5.88 -5.39
C LEU A 122 -25.77 -5.73 -3.88
N HIS A 123 -25.66 -6.85 -3.15
CA HIS A 123 -25.64 -6.84 -1.69
C HIS A 123 -24.51 -7.69 -1.13
N ASN A 124 -23.80 -7.17 -0.11
CA ASN A 124 -22.83 -7.93 0.68
C ASN A 124 -21.75 -8.62 -0.17
N LEU A 125 -21.22 -7.93 -1.18
CA LEU A 125 -20.15 -8.41 -2.07
C LEU A 125 -18.80 -7.78 -1.75
N ARG A 126 -17.72 -8.55 -1.93
CA ARG A 126 -16.34 -8.05 -1.92
C ARG A 126 -15.71 -8.18 -3.30
N LEU A 127 -15.33 -7.06 -3.90
CA LEU A 127 -14.66 -7.00 -5.19
C LEU A 127 -13.22 -6.50 -5.02
N ARG A 128 -12.28 -7.29 -5.55
CA ARG A 128 -10.83 -7.08 -5.56
C ARG A 128 -10.25 -7.23 -6.98
N PRO A 129 -10.73 -6.47 -7.97
CA PRO A 129 -10.13 -6.42 -9.31
C PRO A 129 -8.68 -5.95 -9.21
N THR A 130 -7.72 -6.68 -9.77
CA THR A 130 -6.28 -6.32 -9.73
C THR A 130 -5.63 -6.41 -11.11
N GLU A 131 -6.41 -6.77 -12.11
CA GLU A 131 -6.01 -7.00 -13.49
C GLU A 131 -6.97 -6.25 -14.43
N GLY A 132 -6.54 -6.04 -15.67
CA GLY A 132 -7.33 -5.35 -16.70
C GLY A 132 -6.77 -4.02 -17.17
N LYS A 133 -5.68 -3.52 -16.59
CA LYS A 133 -4.99 -2.28 -17.03
C LYS A 133 -5.97 -1.09 -17.05
N ALA A 134 -6.06 -0.41 -18.19
CA ALA A 134 -6.99 0.68 -18.44
C ALA A 134 -8.43 0.21 -18.74
N ASN A 135 -8.75 -1.06 -18.49
CA ASN A 135 -10.08 -1.65 -18.58
C ASN A 135 -10.32 -2.58 -17.39
N GLY A 136 -9.71 -2.31 -16.24
CA GLY A 136 -9.83 -3.15 -15.05
C GLY A 136 -10.69 -2.52 -13.98
N ASP A 137 -11.89 -2.09 -14.38
CA ASP A 137 -12.91 -1.56 -13.49
C ASP A 137 -13.51 -2.65 -12.59
N GLY A 138 -13.79 -2.31 -11.34
CA GLY A 138 -14.39 -3.24 -10.37
C GLY A 138 -15.87 -3.49 -10.62
N LEU A 139 -16.67 -2.44 -10.51
CA LEU A 139 -18.05 -2.44 -10.96
C LEU A 139 -18.19 -1.50 -12.14
N LEU A 140 -18.56 -2.04 -13.30
CA LEU A 140 -18.84 -1.25 -14.49
C LEU A 140 -20.32 -1.31 -14.82
N PHE A 141 -20.96 -0.17 -14.95
CA PHE A 141 -22.27 -0.05 -15.59
C PHE A 141 -22.10 0.75 -16.87
N ASN A 142 -22.25 0.11 -18.03
CA ASN A 142 -22.13 0.77 -19.32
C ASN A 142 -23.36 0.47 -20.18
N GLY A 143 -23.81 1.44 -20.96
CA GLY A 143 -25.06 1.34 -21.73
C GLY A 143 -26.26 1.95 -21.01
N GLN A 144 -27.45 1.39 -21.21
CA GLN A 144 -28.73 1.83 -20.66
C GLN A 144 -29.09 0.98 -19.44
N ASN A 145 -28.62 1.40 -18.26
CA ASN A 145 -28.92 0.71 -17.01
C ASN A 145 -29.79 1.58 -16.11
N GLU A 146 -30.87 1.03 -15.54
CA GLU A 146 -31.80 1.80 -14.70
C GLU A 146 -32.22 1.04 -13.45
N ARG A 147 -32.48 1.75 -12.34
CA ARG A 147 -32.88 1.18 -11.03
C ARG A 147 -31.81 0.23 -10.51
N VAL A 148 -30.73 0.81 -10.03
CA VAL A 148 -29.57 0.07 -9.50
C VAL A 148 -29.44 0.33 -8.02
N LEU A 149 -29.26 -0.72 -7.23
CA LEU A 149 -28.98 -0.65 -5.80
C LEU A 149 -27.67 -1.37 -5.50
N ILE A 150 -26.72 -0.67 -4.88
CA ILE A 150 -25.46 -1.21 -4.35
C ILE A 150 -25.51 -1.01 -2.83
N ASP A 151 -25.50 -2.09 -2.05
CA ASP A 151 -25.67 -2.03 -0.60
C ASP A 151 -24.67 -2.96 0.11
N HIS A 152 -23.98 -2.45 1.14
CA HIS A 152 -23.02 -3.23 1.95
C HIS A 152 -21.94 -3.94 1.11
N CYS A 153 -21.47 -3.31 0.03
CA CYS A 153 -20.39 -3.86 -0.79
C CYS A 153 -19.03 -3.27 -0.39
N SER A 154 -17.95 -3.94 -0.78
CA SER A 154 -16.59 -3.39 -0.73
C SER A 154 -15.94 -3.55 -2.09
N VAL A 155 -15.59 -2.44 -2.72
CA VAL A 155 -14.99 -2.40 -4.05
C VAL A 155 -13.65 -1.69 -3.94
N MET A 156 -12.57 -2.46 -4.05
CA MET A 156 -11.23 -1.98 -3.80
C MET A 156 -10.25 -2.53 -4.82
N TRP A 157 -9.17 -1.79 -5.05
CA TRP A 157 -7.96 -2.21 -5.78
C TRP A 157 -8.04 -2.25 -7.31
N ALA A 158 -9.10 -1.73 -7.91
CA ALA A 158 -9.22 -1.68 -9.37
C ALA A 158 -8.02 -0.99 -10.04
N THR A 159 -7.65 -1.49 -11.21
CA THR A 159 -6.55 -0.94 -12.02
C THR A 159 -6.95 0.32 -12.79
N ASP A 160 -8.25 0.50 -13.06
CA ASP A 160 -8.84 1.74 -13.57
C ASP A 160 -9.72 2.41 -12.48
N GLU A 161 -11.05 2.23 -12.50
CA GLU A 161 -11.94 2.70 -11.44
C GLU A 161 -12.47 1.58 -10.54
N ASN A 162 -12.55 1.83 -9.21
CA ASN A 162 -13.29 0.90 -8.35
C ASN A 162 -14.75 0.80 -8.82
N ILE A 163 -15.40 1.93 -9.12
CA ILE A 163 -16.72 1.94 -9.76
C ILE A 163 -16.70 2.87 -10.98
N ASP A 164 -17.12 2.37 -12.14
CA ASP A 164 -17.33 3.17 -13.34
C ASP A 164 -18.78 3.08 -13.82
N THR A 165 -19.31 4.21 -14.24
CA THR A 165 -20.65 4.33 -14.80
C THR A 165 -20.57 5.15 -16.09
N TRP A 166 -20.84 4.51 -17.21
CA TRP A 166 -20.85 5.11 -18.54
C TRP A 166 -22.13 4.80 -19.31
N GLY A 167 -22.36 5.52 -20.39
CA GLY A 167 -23.61 5.41 -21.15
C GLY A 167 -24.72 6.23 -20.49
N ARG A 168 -25.94 5.69 -20.44
CA ARG A 168 -27.15 6.31 -19.89
C ARG A 168 -27.59 5.53 -18.64
N VAL A 169 -26.77 5.54 -17.59
CA VAL A 169 -27.14 4.94 -16.31
C VAL A 169 -28.02 5.92 -15.53
N LYS A 170 -29.16 5.47 -15.00
CA LYS A 170 -30.03 6.34 -14.21
C LYS A 170 -30.73 5.64 -13.04
N ASP A 171 -31.16 6.40 -12.04
CA ASP A 171 -31.78 5.87 -10.82
C ASP A 171 -30.88 4.85 -10.09
N LEU A 172 -29.73 5.32 -9.63
CA LEU A 172 -28.77 4.50 -8.90
C LEU A 172 -28.71 4.94 -7.43
N THR A 173 -28.84 4.00 -6.50
CA THR A 173 -28.49 4.18 -5.09
C THR A 173 -27.25 3.34 -4.78
N CYS A 174 -26.25 3.96 -4.16
CA CYS A 174 -25.17 3.26 -3.47
C CYS A 174 -25.18 3.64 -1.99
N GLN A 175 -25.26 2.65 -1.12
CA GLN A 175 -25.39 2.84 0.31
C GLN A 175 -24.50 1.90 1.11
N TRP A 176 -24.03 2.37 2.26
CA TRP A 176 -23.23 1.58 3.20
C TRP A 176 -22.09 0.80 2.54
N THR A 177 -21.39 1.38 1.57
CA THR A 177 -20.39 0.68 0.75
C THR A 177 -19.01 1.28 0.97
N ILE A 178 -17.97 0.43 0.95
CA ILE A 178 -16.55 0.85 0.97
C ILE A 178 -16.06 0.93 -0.47
N ILE A 179 -15.49 2.07 -0.85
CA ILE A 179 -14.85 2.33 -2.15
C ILE A 179 -13.44 2.86 -1.88
N ALA A 180 -12.42 2.00 -1.89
CA ALA A 180 -11.11 2.39 -1.39
C ALA A 180 -9.93 1.82 -2.18
N GLU A 181 -8.78 2.46 -2.02
CA GLU A 181 -7.48 1.94 -2.46
C GLU A 181 -7.42 1.52 -3.95
N GLY A 182 -7.93 2.31 -4.89
CA GLY A 182 -7.63 2.07 -6.32
C GLY A 182 -6.11 1.92 -6.58
N GLN A 183 -5.69 1.11 -7.53
CA GLN A 183 -4.30 0.59 -7.61
C GLN A 183 -3.27 1.59 -8.14
N ARG A 184 -2.59 2.32 -7.24
CA ARG A 184 -1.72 3.46 -7.60
C ARG A 184 -0.54 3.13 -8.49
N TYR A 185 0.09 1.97 -8.30
CA TYR A 185 1.29 1.56 -9.02
C TYR A 185 1.02 0.33 -9.89
N GLY A 186 -0.14 0.29 -10.54
CA GLY A 186 -0.53 -0.77 -11.48
C GLY A 186 0.08 -0.63 -12.86
N ASP A 187 -0.46 -1.40 -13.80
CA ASP A 187 -0.08 -1.45 -15.22
C ASP A 187 -0.96 -0.56 -16.11
N HIS A 188 -1.64 0.44 -15.51
CA HIS A 188 -2.41 1.42 -16.27
C HIS A 188 -1.48 2.30 -17.12
N GLN A 189 -1.81 2.42 -18.41
CA GLN A 189 -1.04 3.16 -19.42
C GLN A 189 -0.85 4.67 -19.12
N LYS A 190 -1.67 5.27 -18.22
CA LYS A 190 -1.59 6.68 -17.83
C LYS A 190 -0.58 6.90 -16.68
N GLY A 191 0.08 5.85 -16.21
CA GLY A 191 1.00 5.90 -15.07
C GLY A 191 0.28 5.71 -13.74
N LYS A 192 0.62 6.54 -12.74
CA LYS A 192 0.01 6.42 -11.41
C LYS A 192 -1.50 6.63 -11.49
N HIS A 193 -2.28 5.63 -11.10
CA HIS A 193 -3.72 5.63 -11.30
C HIS A 193 -4.43 5.05 -10.09
N SER A 194 -5.37 5.75 -9.46
CA SER A 194 -6.06 5.25 -8.26
C SER A 194 -7.37 6.00 -8.14
N MET A 195 -8.42 5.45 -8.72
CA MET A 195 -9.68 6.15 -8.94
C MET A 195 -10.80 5.49 -8.14
N GLY A 196 -11.55 6.29 -7.39
CA GLY A 196 -12.69 5.80 -6.60
C GLY A 196 -13.89 5.49 -7.48
N TRP A 197 -14.51 6.53 -8.03
CA TRP A 197 -15.71 6.40 -8.86
C TRP A 197 -15.77 7.47 -9.96
N LEU A 198 -15.82 7.02 -11.22
CA LEU A 198 -16.17 7.85 -12.37
C LEU A 198 -17.66 7.77 -12.74
N CYS A 199 -18.31 8.92 -12.84
CA CYS A 199 -19.64 9.05 -13.43
C CYS A 199 -19.56 9.80 -14.76
N GLY A 200 -19.95 9.13 -15.84
CA GLY A 200 -19.96 9.66 -17.20
C GLY A 200 -21.09 10.65 -17.49
N ARG A 201 -20.90 11.47 -18.53
CA ARG A 201 -21.68 12.69 -18.85
C ARG A 201 -23.19 12.52 -19.01
N ARG A 202 -23.66 11.31 -19.33
CA ARG A 202 -25.07 11.03 -19.68
C ARG A 202 -25.79 10.24 -18.59
N ASN A 203 -25.16 10.06 -17.43
CA ASN A 203 -25.78 9.47 -16.27
C ASN A 203 -26.66 10.50 -15.55
N ASP A 204 -27.69 10.05 -14.84
CA ASP A 204 -28.60 10.96 -14.14
C ASP A 204 -29.28 10.31 -12.93
N ARG A 205 -29.62 11.11 -11.91
CA ARG A 205 -30.37 10.70 -10.71
C ARG A 205 -29.68 9.61 -9.88
N PHE A 206 -28.61 10.00 -9.19
CA PHE A 206 -27.83 9.09 -8.34
C PHE A 206 -27.90 9.53 -6.87
N THR A 207 -28.06 8.58 -5.96
CA THR A 207 -27.92 8.78 -4.52
C THR A 207 -26.74 7.96 -4.03
N ILE A 208 -25.74 8.60 -3.42
CA ILE A 208 -24.61 7.94 -2.78
C ILE A 208 -24.64 8.37 -1.32
N HIS A 209 -24.93 7.45 -0.40
CA HIS A 209 -25.04 7.81 1.02
C HIS A 209 -24.43 6.80 1.98
N HIS A 210 -23.85 7.33 3.07
CA HIS A 210 -23.20 6.53 4.10
C HIS A 210 -22.10 5.59 3.56
N CYS A 211 -21.43 6.01 2.48
CA CYS A 211 -20.32 5.29 1.90
C CYS A 211 -18.98 5.82 2.42
N LEU A 212 -17.98 4.95 2.44
CA LEU A 212 -16.60 5.28 2.75
C LEU A 212 -15.79 5.31 1.45
N PHE A 213 -15.34 6.50 1.06
CA PHE A 213 -14.29 6.69 0.07
C PHE A 213 -12.96 6.93 0.78
N ALA A 214 -12.00 6.04 0.64
CA ALA A 214 -10.73 6.18 1.36
C ALA A 214 -9.55 5.82 0.48
N HIS A 215 -8.47 6.59 0.57
CA HIS A 215 -7.20 6.26 -0.07
C HIS A 215 -7.32 6.10 -1.60
N ASN A 216 -8.23 6.81 -2.26
CA ASN A 216 -8.24 6.91 -3.72
C ASN A 216 -7.51 8.19 -4.12
N ALA A 217 -6.60 8.14 -5.09
CA ALA A 217 -5.87 9.34 -5.50
C ALA A 217 -6.78 10.45 -6.02
N ASP A 218 -7.84 10.08 -6.73
CA ASP A 218 -8.80 11.00 -7.32
C ASP A 218 -10.19 10.35 -7.41
N ARG A 219 -11.19 11.15 -7.81
CA ARG A 219 -12.56 10.74 -8.12
C ARG A 219 -13.25 10.06 -6.94
N SER A 220 -13.45 10.77 -5.83
CA SER A 220 -14.13 10.24 -4.64
C SER A 220 -15.43 11.01 -4.28
N PRO A 221 -16.44 11.08 -5.16
CA PRO A 221 -16.51 10.64 -6.56
C PRO A 221 -16.20 11.78 -7.57
N LEU A 222 -16.06 11.43 -8.86
CA LEU A 222 -16.16 12.38 -9.98
C LEU A 222 -17.54 12.23 -10.64
N LEU A 223 -18.27 13.34 -10.71
CA LEU A 223 -19.64 13.44 -11.20
C LEU A 223 -19.67 14.29 -12.47
N SER A 224 -20.31 13.81 -13.53
CA SER A 224 -20.30 14.47 -14.84
C SER A 224 -21.69 14.47 -15.45
N GLY A 225 -22.30 15.65 -15.60
CA GLY A 225 -23.71 15.78 -16.02
C GLY A 225 -24.70 15.19 -15.00
N GLY A 226 -26.01 15.42 -15.17
CA GLY A 226 -27.05 14.81 -14.31
C GLY A 226 -27.21 15.38 -12.90
N THR A 227 -28.04 14.73 -12.08
CA THR A 227 -28.38 15.13 -10.70
C THR A 227 -27.94 14.09 -9.66
N PHE A 228 -27.26 14.54 -8.60
CA PHE A 228 -26.69 13.68 -7.55
C PHE A 228 -27.08 14.13 -6.14
N ALA A 229 -27.26 13.16 -5.25
CA ALA A 229 -27.33 13.36 -3.81
C ALA A 229 -26.18 12.59 -3.14
N LEU A 230 -25.19 13.31 -2.64
CA LEU A 230 -24.10 12.82 -1.80
C LEU A 230 -24.44 13.15 -0.34
N VAL A 231 -24.86 12.15 0.43
CA VAL A 231 -25.37 12.36 1.80
C VAL A 231 -24.59 11.54 2.81
N ASN A 232 -24.04 12.15 3.86
CA ASN A 232 -23.38 11.46 4.96
C ASN A 232 -22.24 10.49 4.55
N ASN A 233 -21.55 10.79 3.45
CA ASN A 233 -20.38 10.02 3.04
C ASN A 233 -19.13 10.47 3.82
N VAL A 234 -18.20 9.55 4.02
CA VAL A 234 -16.86 9.84 4.49
C VAL A 234 -15.91 9.76 3.31
N VAL A 235 -15.17 10.83 3.04
CA VAL A 235 -14.14 10.90 2.00
C VAL A 235 -12.81 11.21 2.67
N TYR A 236 -11.80 10.36 2.49
CA TYR A 236 -10.54 10.45 3.21
C TYR A 236 -9.32 10.17 2.31
N ASN A 237 -8.27 10.99 2.48
CA ASN A 237 -6.93 10.78 1.91
C ASN A 237 -6.90 10.63 0.37
N TRP A 238 -7.06 11.75 -0.34
CA TRP A 238 -6.77 11.85 -1.79
C TRP A 238 -5.34 12.27 -2.06
N ALA A 239 -4.85 12.16 -3.30
CA ALA A 239 -3.51 12.61 -3.67
C ALA A 239 -3.54 13.95 -4.41
N GLY A 240 -2.56 14.80 -4.10
CA GLY A 240 -2.28 16.00 -4.88
C GLY A 240 -3.29 17.12 -4.66
N GLY A 241 -3.85 17.66 -5.74
CA GLY A 241 -4.74 18.83 -5.72
C GLY A 241 -6.16 18.57 -5.20
N SER A 242 -7.12 19.35 -5.67
CA SER A 242 -8.54 19.30 -5.28
C SER A 242 -9.26 18.07 -5.86
N ASN A 243 -8.94 16.89 -5.31
CA ASN A 243 -9.25 15.58 -5.89
C ASN A 243 -10.22 14.72 -5.05
N ALA A 244 -10.82 15.27 -3.98
CA ALA A 244 -11.80 14.56 -3.19
C ALA A 244 -13.12 14.36 -3.97
N VAL A 245 -13.98 15.38 -4.04
CA VAL A 245 -15.22 15.35 -4.81
C VAL A 245 -15.08 16.25 -6.03
N LYS A 246 -15.42 15.75 -7.22
CA LYS A 246 -15.37 16.53 -8.47
C LYS A 246 -16.72 16.57 -9.15
N LEU A 247 -17.13 17.74 -9.60
CA LEU A 247 -18.27 17.95 -10.47
C LEU A 247 -17.78 18.58 -11.78
N LEU A 248 -18.13 17.94 -12.89
CA LEU A 248 -17.77 18.36 -14.23
C LEU A 248 -19.02 18.54 -15.09
N ASN A 249 -18.91 19.44 -16.08
CA ASN A 249 -20.00 19.77 -17.01
C ASN A 249 -21.24 20.22 -16.23
N GLU A 250 -22.45 19.96 -16.72
CA GLU A 250 -23.72 20.37 -16.09
C GLU A 250 -24.14 19.56 -14.85
N ALA A 251 -23.19 18.91 -14.17
CA ALA A 251 -23.49 18.15 -12.95
C ALA A 251 -24.10 19.05 -11.87
N LYS A 252 -25.18 18.55 -11.24
CA LYS A 252 -25.87 19.17 -10.11
C LYS A 252 -25.76 18.23 -8.91
N ALA A 253 -25.11 18.64 -7.83
CA ALA A 253 -25.00 17.79 -6.64
C ALA A 253 -25.49 18.46 -5.35
N ASN A 254 -26.24 17.72 -4.56
CA ASN A 254 -26.42 17.99 -3.13
C ASN A 254 -25.30 17.28 -2.38
N VAL A 255 -24.44 18.01 -1.66
CA VAL A 255 -23.40 17.45 -0.78
C VAL A 255 -23.75 17.81 0.65
N VAL A 256 -24.32 16.86 1.40
CA VAL A 256 -24.97 17.14 2.68
C VAL A 256 -24.45 16.22 3.77
N GLY A 257 -24.01 16.80 4.89
CA GLY A 257 -23.59 16.03 6.07
C GLY A 257 -22.38 15.13 5.85
N CYS A 258 -21.57 15.37 4.81
CA CYS A 258 -20.40 14.57 4.49
C CYS A 258 -19.20 14.99 5.33
N SER A 259 -18.36 14.02 5.68
CA SER A 259 -17.05 14.27 6.28
C SER A 259 -15.96 14.09 5.22
N ILE A 260 -15.39 15.18 4.70
CA ILE A 260 -14.38 15.17 3.63
C ILE A 260 -13.04 15.64 4.20
N LEU A 261 -12.12 14.72 4.43
CA LEU A 261 -11.04 14.88 5.38
C LEU A 261 -9.67 14.61 4.75
N ARG A 262 -8.69 15.48 5.01
CA ARG A 262 -7.32 15.29 4.53
C ARG A 262 -6.66 14.12 5.25
N GLY A 263 -5.91 13.33 4.49
CA GLY A 263 -4.91 12.39 5.00
C GLY A 263 -3.49 12.82 4.64
N PRO A 264 -2.48 11.96 4.91
CA PRO A 264 -1.06 12.29 4.71
C PRO A 264 -0.65 12.73 3.30
N GLU A 265 -1.42 12.35 2.27
CA GLU A 265 -1.09 12.67 0.88
C GLU A 265 -2.04 13.69 0.24
N SER A 266 -3.00 14.21 1.02
CA SER A 266 -3.98 15.19 0.56
C SER A 266 -3.42 16.60 0.53
N GLY A 267 -3.62 17.29 -0.58
CA GLY A 267 -3.30 18.70 -0.77
C GLY A 267 -4.42 19.45 -1.48
N GLY A 268 -4.06 20.52 -2.18
CA GLY A 268 -5.00 21.35 -2.95
C GLY A 268 -5.75 22.40 -2.13
N GLY A 269 -6.67 23.09 -2.80
CA GLY A 269 -7.60 24.05 -2.21
C GLY A 269 -8.87 23.35 -1.76
N GLY A 270 -10.02 23.83 -2.25
CA GLY A 270 -11.35 23.30 -1.91
C GLY A 270 -11.49 21.81 -2.19
N VAL A 271 -12.24 21.12 -1.32
CA VAL A 271 -12.42 19.66 -1.38
C VAL A 271 -13.59 19.23 -2.27
N ILE A 272 -14.43 20.18 -2.67
CA ILE A 272 -15.46 20.02 -3.70
C ILE A 272 -15.02 20.85 -4.90
N TYR A 273 -14.51 20.20 -5.95
CA TYR A 273 -14.03 20.86 -7.15
C TYR A 273 -15.12 20.92 -8.21
N LEU A 274 -15.30 22.09 -8.82
CA LEU A 274 -16.19 22.36 -9.95
C LEU A 274 -15.33 22.75 -11.15
N ASN A 275 -15.58 22.17 -12.33
CA ASN A 275 -14.98 22.73 -13.54
C ASN A 275 -15.65 24.06 -13.93
N ARG A 276 -14.93 24.85 -14.75
CA ARG A 276 -15.42 26.11 -15.32
C ARG A 276 -15.90 25.97 -16.76
N GLN A 277 -16.03 24.75 -17.27
CA GLN A 277 -16.51 24.54 -18.63
C GLN A 277 -18.03 24.75 -18.66
N GLU A 278 -18.51 25.53 -19.63
CA GLU A 278 -19.95 25.69 -19.84
C GLU A 278 -20.55 24.48 -20.59
N PRO A 279 -21.75 24.02 -20.23
CA PRO A 279 -22.54 24.44 -19.06
C PRO A 279 -21.89 24.07 -17.72
N ALA A 280 -21.82 25.03 -16.80
CA ALA A 280 -21.08 24.89 -15.54
C ALA A 280 -21.74 23.97 -14.51
N ALA A 281 -20.90 23.28 -13.72
CA ALA A 281 -21.33 22.46 -12.59
C ALA A 281 -21.83 23.34 -11.45
N ARG A 282 -22.84 22.84 -10.71
CA ARG A 282 -23.44 23.54 -9.57
C ARG A 282 -23.62 22.61 -8.37
N VAL A 283 -23.45 23.17 -7.18
CA VAL A 283 -23.50 22.41 -5.92
C VAL A 283 -24.37 23.11 -4.88
N PHE A 284 -25.20 22.33 -4.20
CA PHE A 284 -25.76 22.71 -2.90
C PHE A 284 -24.94 21.98 -1.83
N ALA A 285 -24.33 22.71 -0.89
CA ALA A 285 -23.54 22.13 0.18
C ALA A 285 -24.04 22.58 1.55
N SER A 286 -24.18 21.65 2.50
CA SER A 286 -24.69 21.97 3.85
C SER A 286 -24.23 20.94 4.88
N GLY A 287 -23.85 21.38 6.08
CA GLY A 287 -23.54 20.46 7.19
C GLY A 287 -22.29 19.61 7.00
N ASN A 288 -21.40 19.95 6.06
CA ASN A 288 -20.23 19.14 5.74
C ASN A 288 -19.05 19.50 6.65
N VAL A 289 -18.38 18.50 7.21
CA VAL A 289 -17.12 18.69 7.94
C VAL A 289 -15.95 18.50 6.98
N THR A 290 -15.12 19.53 6.84
CA THR A 290 -13.98 19.58 5.94
C THR A 290 -12.79 20.31 6.58
N PRO A 291 -11.58 20.29 5.99
CA PRO A 291 -10.46 21.11 6.46
C PRO A 291 -10.78 22.61 6.59
N PHE A 292 -11.79 23.11 5.87
CA PHE A 292 -12.15 24.53 5.79
C PHE A 292 -13.47 24.87 6.49
N ALA A 293 -14.24 23.86 6.89
CA ALA A 293 -15.52 23.98 7.60
C ALA A 293 -15.53 22.91 8.69
N LYS A 294 -15.10 23.26 9.91
CA LYS A 294 -14.78 22.27 10.95
C LYS A 294 -16.02 21.75 11.67
N THR A 295 -17.06 22.57 11.75
CA THR A 295 -18.30 22.26 12.46
C THR A 295 -19.44 21.87 11.51
N GLY A 296 -19.32 22.23 10.23
CA GLY A 296 -20.36 22.05 9.22
C GLY A 296 -21.40 23.18 9.19
N ASN A 297 -21.28 24.16 10.11
CA ASN A 297 -22.13 25.36 10.16
C ASN A 297 -21.48 26.57 9.48
N GLU A 298 -20.23 26.46 9.05
CA GLU A 298 -19.54 27.51 8.31
C GLU A 298 -20.12 27.69 6.90
N ASP A 299 -19.74 28.80 6.25
CA ASP A 299 -20.11 29.09 4.87
C ASP A 299 -19.70 27.92 3.95
N PRO A 300 -20.65 27.28 3.23
CA PRO A 300 -20.36 26.14 2.35
C PRO A 300 -19.33 26.46 1.27
N ARG A 301 -19.19 27.73 0.88
CA ARG A 301 -18.18 28.18 -0.10
C ARG A 301 -16.76 27.87 0.33
N SER A 302 -16.50 27.82 1.64
CA SER A 302 -15.19 27.51 2.23
C SER A 302 -14.65 26.16 1.77
N SER A 303 -15.51 25.24 1.34
CA SER A 303 -15.11 23.89 0.90
C SER A 303 -15.11 23.71 -0.62
N VAL A 304 -15.56 24.71 -1.39
CA VAL A 304 -15.83 24.57 -2.83
C VAL A 304 -14.84 25.39 -3.65
N GLN A 305 -14.28 24.80 -4.70
CA GLN A 305 -13.33 25.42 -5.62
C GLN A 305 -13.85 25.33 -7.06
N ALA A 306 -13.74 26.41 -7.83
CA ALA A 306 -14.13 26.47 -9.24
C ALA A 306 -12.91 26.71 -10.14
N GLY A 307 -12.43 25.66 -10.82
CA GLY A 307 -11.17 25.73 -11.57
C GLY A 307 -10.00 26.15 -10.67
N SER A 308 -9.35 27.27 -10.98
CA SER A 308 -8.29 27.86 -10.15
C SER A 308 -8.80 28.80 -9.04
N VAL A 309 -10.11 29.06 -8.96
CA VAL A 309 -10.69 30.04 -8.02
C VAL A 309 -11.16 29.32 -6.75
N PHE A 310 -10.63 29.72 -5.60
CA PHE A 310 -11.00 29.18 -4.30
C PHE A 310 -11.08 30.33 -3.27
N PRO A 311 -12.22 30.53 -2.57
CA PRO A 311 -13.49 29.79 -2.71
C PRO A 311 -14.21 30.06 -4.04
N ALA A 312 -15.10 29.14 -4.44
CA ALA A 312 -15.89 29.24 -5.67
C ALA A 312 -16.90 30.41 -5.63
N PRO A 313 -17.29 30.97 -6.80
CA PRO A 313 -18.26 32.07 -6.87
C PRO A 313 -19.68 31.61 -6.52
N ASP A 314 -20.49 32.53 -6.00
CA ASP A 314 -21.88 32.30 -5.60
C ASP A 314 -22.74 31.74 -6.74
N SER A 315 -22.41 32.03 -8.01
CA SER A 315 -23.15 31.55 -9.18
C SER A 315 -23.13 30.03 -9.36
N GLN A 316 -22.18 29.32 -8.74
CA GLN A 316 -22.08 27.86 -8.79
C GLN A 316 -22.54 27.17 -7.50
N ILE A 317 -23.00 27.95 -6.51
CA ILE A 317 -23.37 27.46 -5.19
C ILE A 317 -24.85 27.79 -4.96
N GLU A 318 -25.67 26.74 -5.00
CA GLU A 318 -27.11 26.88 -4.88
C GLU A 318 -27.53 27.09 -3.42
N LYS A 319 -28.57 27.90 -3.23
CA LYS A 319 -29.15 28.17 -1.89
C LYS A 319 -30.15 27.12 -1.44
N LYS A 320 -30.67 26.31 -2.38
CA LYS A 320 -31.65 25.25 -2.13
C LYS A 320 -31.14 23.95 -2.72
N PRO A 321 -31.42 22.80 -2.07
CA PRO A 321 -31.06 21.52 -2.63
C PRO A 321 -31.78 21.27 -3.96
N PHE A 322 -31.09 20.62 -4.88
CA PHE A 322 -31.71 20.04 -6.07
C PHE A 322 -32.71 18.95 -5.68
N LYS A 323 -33.74 18.75 -6.50
CA LYS A 323 -34.76 17.72 -6.25
C LYS A 323 -34.12 16.33 -6.23
N ALA A 324 -34.18 15.67 -5.08
CA ALA A 324 -33.77 14.29 -4.88
C ALA A 324 -34.68 13.61 -3.84
N PRO A 325 -34.80 12.27 -3.84
CA PRO A 325 -35.50 11.54 -2.80
C PRO A 325 -34.86 11.79 -1.43
N ALA A 326 -35.67 11.74 -0.38
CA ALA A 326 -35.18 11.87 0.98
C ALA A 326 -34.27 10.69 1.35
N VAL A 327 -33.22 11.00 2.12
CA VAL A 327 -32.31 10.04 2.75
C VAL A 327 -32.31 10.37 4.24
N THR A 328 -32.35 9.36 5.09
CA THR A 328 -32.21 9.51 6.54
C THR A 328 -30.85 10.13 6.82
N THR A 329 -30.84 11.42 7.19
CA THR A 329 -29.61 12.22 7.28
C THR A 329 -29.26 12.49 8.75
N GLN A 330 -27.98 12.39 9.12
CA GLN A 330 -27.44 12.79 10.41
C GLN A 330 -26.45 13.96 10.26
N SER A 331 -26.00 14.51 11.38
CA SER A 331 -24.82 15.39 11.40
C SER A 331 -23.57 14.63 10.93
N ALA A 332 -22.59 15.35 10.39
CA ALA A 332 -21.43 14.73 9.76
C ALA A 332 -20.55 13.90 10.72
N ASP A 333 -20.50 14.25 12.00
CA ASP A 333 -19.80 13.54 13.07
C ASP A 333 -20.50 12.22 13.43
N VAL A 334 -21.83 12.23 13.57
CA VAL A 334 -22.62 11.02 13.81
C VAL A 334 -22.54 10.10 12.59
N ALA A 335 -22.67 10.66 11.39
CA ALA A 335 -22.51 9.94 10.15
C ALA A 335 -21.12 9.31 10.02
N PHE A 336 -20.06 10.03 10.40
CA PHE A 336 -18.69 9.52 10.37
C PHE A 336 -18.54 8.23 11.19
N GLU A 337 -19.04 8.20 12.42
CA GLU A 337 -19.00 6.99 13.25
C GLU A 337 -19.88 5.87 12.71
N LEU A 338 -21.07 6.20 12.17
CA LEU A 338 -21.94 5.22 11.54
C LEU A 338 -21.29 4.57 10.32
N VAL A 339 -20.67 5.36 9.44
CA VAL A 339 -19.98 4.87 8.24
C VAL A 339 -18.79 4.00 8.63
N LEU A 340 -17.94 4.46 9.54
CA LEU A 340 -16.80 3.67 10.02
C LEU A 340 -17.23 2.39 10.74
N LYS A 341 -18.46 2.30 11.25
CA LYS A 341 -19.00 1.09 11.87
C LYS A 341 -19.70 0.15 10.88
N ARG A 342 -20.42 0.68 9.89
CA ARG A 342 -21.42 -0.08 9.12
C ARG A 342 -21.10 -0.24 7.63
N ALA A 343 -20.39 0.68 6.99
CA ALA A 343 -20.14 0.59 5.55
C ALA A 343 -19.30 -0.66 5.19
N GLY A 344 -19.52 -1.26 4.02
CA GLY A 344 -18.86 -2.49 3.59
C GLY A 344 -19.69 -3.74 3.85
N PRO A 345 -19.15 -4.92 3.53
CA PRO A 345 -19.76 -6.21 3.85
C PRO A 345 -20.14 -6.32 5.32
N LEU A 346 -21.24 -7.04 5.59
CA LEU A 346 -21.77 -7.25 6.95
C LEU A 346 -20.70 -7.82 7.90
N ARG A 347 -19.74 -8.58 7.33
CA ARG A 347 -18.51 -8.99 7.99
C ARG A 347 -17.29 -8.50 7.22
N ARG A 348 -16.61 -7.51 7.81
CA ARG A 348 -15.40 -6.92 7.25
C ARG A 348 -14.17 -7.80 7.37
N ASP A 349 -13.37 -7.85 6.31
CA ASP A 349 -12.05 -8.48 6.29
C ASP A 349 -10.99 -7.62 7.01
N ALA A 350 -9.72 -8.04 6.95
CA ALA A 350 -8.62 -7.32 7.58
C ALA A 350 -8.37 -5.95 6.92
N ASP A 351 -8.50 -5.84 5.60
CA ASP A 351 -8.22 -4.62 4.85
C ASP A 351 -9.30 -3.57 5.05
N GLU A 352 -10.57 -3.96 5.05
CA GLU A 352 -11.69 -3.07 5.33
C GLU A 352 -11.65 -2.54 6.76
N LYS A 353 -11.19 -3.36 7.71
CA LYS A 353 -10.94 -2.92 9.09
C LYS A 353 -9.76 -1.96 9.16
N ARG A 354 -8.64 -2.28 8.49
CA ARG A 354 -7.46 -1.43 8.42
C ARG A 354 -7.79 -0.07 7.83
N VAL A 355 -8.45 -0.01 6.68
CA VAL A 355 -8.88 1.24 6.05
C VAL A 355 -9.75 2.07 7.01
N GLY A 356 -10.71 1.44 7.70
CA GLY A 356 -11.51 2.14 8.71
C GLY A 356 -10.68 2.68 9.88
N GLN A 357 -9.66 1.94 10.32
CA GLN A 357 -8.72 2.37 11.36
C GLN A 357 -7.84 3.53 10.89
N GLU A 358 -7.27 3.47 9.69
CA GLU A 358 -6.44 4.53 9.11
C GLU A 358 -7.21 5.84 8.96
N VAL A 359 -8.49 5.77 8.57
CA VAL A 359 -9.38 6.94 8.51
C VAL A 359 -9.56 7.57 9.89
N ARG A 360 -9.75 6.74 10.93
CA ARG A 360 -9.90 7.19 12.32
C ARG A 360 -8.61 7.83 12.85
N GLU A 361 -7.47 7.22 12.55
CA GLU A 361 -6.15 7.63 13.03
C GLU A 361 -5.52 8.77 12.21
N ARG A 362 -6.15 9.18 11.10
CA ARG A 362 -5.59 10.15 10.15
C ARG A 362 -4.25 9.68 9.56
N SER A 363 -4.13 8.37 9.32
CA SER A 363 -2.93 7.72 8.81
C SER A 363 -3.18 7.09 7.42
N GLY A 364 -2.31 6.16 7.00
CA GLY A 364 -2.40 5.45 5.73
C GLY A 364 -1.90 6.25 4.52
N HIS A 365 -2.00 5.65 3.33
CA HIS A 365 -1.45 6.20 2.09
C HIS A 365 -2.45 6.12 0.95
N VAL A 366 -2.26 6.90 -0.11
CA VAL A 366 -3.12 6.84 -1.29
C VAL A 366 -2.83 5.60 -2.14
N GLY A 367 -3.92 4.94 -2.51
CA GLY A 367 -4.07 3.82 -3.41
C GLY A 367 -3.52 2.52 -2.86
N ARG A 368 -3.97 1.38 -3.39
CA ARG A 368 -3.25 0.15 -3.14
C ARG A 368 -1.89 0.28 -3.80
N ARG A 369 -0.84 0.15 -3.01
CA ARG A 369 0.47 -0.20 -3.53
C ARG A 369 0.40 -1.71 -3.76
N ASN A 370 0.75 -2.17 -4.96
CA ASN A 370 0.77 -3.62 -5.26
C ASN A 370 1.61 -4.41 -4.25
N GLU A 371 2.47 -3.69 -3.52
CA GLU A 371 3.40 -4.11 -2.48
C GLU A 371 2.76 -4.27 -1.06
N GLU A 372 1.49 -3.86 -0.82
CA GLU A 372 0.94 -3.72 0.56
C GLU A 372 -0.32 -4.53 0.93
N VAL A 373 -0.95 -5.33 0.05
CA VAL A 373 -1.94 -6.35 0.50
C VAL A 373 -1.91 -7.59 -0.39
N ASN A 374 -2.06 -8.78 0.19
CA ASN A 374 -2.13 -10.10 -0.45
C ASN A 374 -3.57 -10.64 -0.45
N VAL A 375 -4.05 -11.22 -1.55
CA VAL A 375 -5.19 -12.19 -1.49
C VAL A 375 -4.86 -13.56 -2.13
N ALA A 376 -3.82 -13.67 -2.97
CA ALA A 376 -3.32 -14.95 -3.51
C ALA A 376 -1.77 -15.04 -3.69
N ASP A 377 -1.01 -13.96 -3.44
CA ASP A 377 0.35 -13.70 -3.96
C ASP A 377 1.48 -13.60 -2.92
N ARG A 378 1.44 -14.33 -1.81
CA ARG A 378 2.66 -14.52 -0.99
C ARG A 378 2.86 -15.99 -0.66
N LEU A 379 3.47 -16.67 -1.63
CA LEU A 379 4.11 -17.99 -1.49
C LEU A 379 3.21 -19.06 -0.88
N HIS A 380 2.40 -19.66 -1.76
CA HIS A 380 1.70 -20.95 -1.59
C HIS A 380 1.74 -21.57 -0.19
N GLY A 381 0.83 -21.16 0.72
CA GLY A 381 0.45 -21.93 1.92
C GLY A 381 1.55 -22.52 2.82
N ARG A 382 2.83 -22.11 2.69
CA ARG A 382 4.01 -22.71 3.35
C ARG A 382 5.16 -21.72 3.57
N PHE A 383 4.98 -20.42 3.32
CA PHE A 383 6.03 -19.45 3.70
C PHE A 383 6.15 -19.37 5.22
N PRO A 384 7.36 -19.43 5.81
CA PRO A 384 7.57 -19.63 7.24
C PRO A 384 7.40 -18.33 8.04
N LYS A 385 6.28 -17.62 7.85
CA LYS A 385 5.99 -16.33 8.53
C LYS A 385 6.09 -16.47 10.04
N ALA A 386 5.42 -17.48 10.62
CA ALA A 386 5.43 -17.68 12.06
C ALA A 386 6.85 -17.94 12.61
N GLU A 387 7.68 -18.67 11.87
CA GLU A 387 9.07 -18.94 12.25
C GLU A 387 9.97 -17.71 12.08
N LEU A 388 9.77 -16.92 11.03
CA LEU A 388 10.46 -15.64 10.81
C LEU A 388 10.11 -14.64 11.91
N ASP A 389 8.82 -14.48 12.23
CA ASP A 389 8.33 -13.63 13.33
C ASP A 389 8.92 -14.10 14.66
N ALA A 390 8.91 -15.42 14.93
CA ALA A 390 9.45 -15.98 16.16
C ALA A 390 10.97 -15.80 16.26
N THR A 391 11.69 -15.91 15.13
CA THR A 391 13.14 -15.69 15.06
C THR A 391 13.48 -14.22 15.34
N ALA A 392 12.75 -13.28 14.73
CA ALA A 392 12.93 -11.85 15.00
C ALA A 392 12.67 -11.50 16.48
N LYS A 393 11.62 -12.07 17.08
CA LYS A 393 11.24 -11.84 18.50
C LYS A 393 12.26 -12.36 19.53
N LYS A 394 13.14 -13.30 19.16
CA LYS A 394 14.21 -13.79 20.06
C LYS A 394 15.30 -12.76 20.32
N PHE A 395 15.42 -11.77 19.44
CA PHE A 395 16.49 -10.78 19.54
C PHE A 395 16.15 -9.69 20.56
N ALA A 396 17.04 -9.46 21.52
CA ALA A 396 16.91 -8.40 22.50
C ALA A 396 17.31 -7.04 21.89
N GLY A 397 16.48 -6.53 20.98
CA GLY A 397 16.74 -5.29 20.24
C GLY A 397 15.68 -5.05 19.17
N ARG A 398 16.04 -4.27 18.13
CA ARG A 398 15.19 -4.03 16.97
C ARG A 398 15.70 -4.85 15.79
N ILE A 399 14.81 -5.56 15.12
CA ILE A 399 15.04 -6.22 13.83
C ILE A 399 14.21 -5.52 12.77
N GLY A 400 14.81 -5.26 11.61
CA GLY A 400 14.14 -4.89 10.38
C GLY A 400 14.51 -5.90 9.30
N PHE A 401 13.54 -6.45 8.59
CA PHE A 401 13.78 -7.46 7.57
C PHE A 401 12.79 -7.27 6.43
N PHE A 402 13.27 -7.35 5.19
CA PHE A 402 12.42 -7.43 4.02
C PHE A 402 13.06 -8.33 2.97
N VAL A 403 12.26 -9.19 2.37
CA VAL A 403 12.65 -10.09 1.28
C VAL A 403 11.63 -10.00 0.16
N ARG A 404 12.11 -10.02 -1.08
CA ARG A 404 11.28 -9.96 -2.29
C ARG A 404 11.82 -10.91 -3.35
N ASP A 405 10.96 -11.76 -3.87
CA ASP A 405 11.17 -12.40 -5.16
C ASP A 405 10.97 -11.34 -6.25
N ILE A 406 12.05 -10.99 -6.94
CA ILE A 406 12.05 -9.94 -7.97
C ILE A 406 11.16 -10.34 -9.16
N ALA A 407 11.08 -11.64 -9.48
CA ALA A 407 10.34 -12.13 -10.64
C ALA A 407 8.82 -12.07 -10.41
N SER A 408 8.34 -12.69 -9.32
CA SER A 408 6.91 -12.71 -9.00
C SER A 408 6.41 -11.44 -8.31
N GLY A 409 7.30 -10.70 -7.64
CA GLY A 409 6.93 -9.59 -6.77
C GLY A 409 6.40 -10.02 -5.40
N ALA A 410 6.42 -11.32 -5.08
CA ALA A 410 6.06 -11.81 -3.75
C ALA A 410 7.07 -11.32 -2.71
N ASP A 411 6.59 -10.89 -1.54
CA ASP A 411 7.45 -10.35 -0.49
C ASP A 411 7.00 -10.68 0.94
N TYR A 412 7.93 -10.52 1.88
CA TYR A 412 7.69 -10.57 3.31
C TYR A 412 8.49 -9.47 4.02
N GLY A 413 7.87 -8.84 5.03
CA GLY A 413 8.47 -7.78 5.81
C GLY A 413 8.23 -7.92 7.30
N TRP A 414 9.23 -7.54 8.09
CA TRP A 414 9.18 -7.37 9.55
C TRP A 414 9.80 -6.01 9.89
N ASN A 415 9.02 -5.10 10.48
CA ASN A 415 9.42 -3.70 10.71
C ASN A 415 10.06 -3.07 9.46
N SER A 416 9.54 -3.42 8.28
CA SER A 416 10.19 -3.19 7.00
C SER A 416 10.23 -1.73 6.56
N ASP A 417 9.38 -0.90 7.17
CA ASP A 417 9.24 0.53 6.88
C ASP A 417 9.85 1.40 7.99
N GLU A 418 10.36 0.77 9.07
CA GLU A 418 11.11 1.47 10.12
C GLU A 418 12.53 1.82 9.67
N ARG A 419 13.08 2.87 10.29
CA ARG A 419 14.45 3.33 10.04
C ARG A 419 15.43 2.65 10.97
N PHE A 420 16.51 2.14 10.38
CA PHE A 420 17.64 1.52 11.08
C PHE A 420 18.94 2.23 10.75
N PRO A 421 19.85 2.37 11.73
CA PRO A 421 21.26 2.66 11.46
C PRO A 421 21.82 1.58 10.53
N PRO A 422 22.25 1.92 9.31
CA PRO A 422 22.54 0.95 8.26
C PRO A 422 24.00 0.47 8.28
N ALA A 423 24.84 1.13 9.09
CA ALA A 423 26.29 1.06 8.97
C ALA A 423 26.71 1.20 7.50
N SER A 424 27.50 0.27 6.96
CA SER A 424 28.00 0.33 5.59
C SER A 424 26.99 -0.07 4.50
N VAL A 425 25.75 -0.48 4.83
CA VAL A 425 24.69 -0.70 3.82
C VAL A 425 24.33 0.62 3.13
N ILE A 426 24.55 1.77 3.78
CA ILE A 426 24.31 3.11 3.21
C ILE A 426 25.14 3.42 1.95
N LYS A 427 26.19 2.64 1.69
CA LYS A 427 27.05 2.80 0.52
C LYS A 427 26.33 2.45 -0.79
N LEU A 428 25.24 1.67 -0.73
CA LEU A 428 24.42 1.32 -1.89
C LEU A 428 23.86 2.54 -2.62
N PRO A 429 23.07 3.44 -1.99
CA PRO A 429 22.57 4.63 -2.67
C PRO A 429 23.69 5.58 -3.13
N VAL A 430 24.80 5.67 -2.40
CA VAL A 430 25.97 6.48 -2.79
C VAL A 430 26.61 5.96 -4.08
N MET A 431 26.79 4.64 -4.18
CA MET A 431 27.33 4.02 -5.39
C MET A 431 26.40 4.18 -6.58
N ILE A 432 25.09 4.00 -6.37
CA ILE A 432 24.10 4.18 -7.44
C ILE A 432 24.13 5.63 -7.94
N GLU A 433 24.17 6.62 -7.04
CA GLU A 433 24.24 8.02 -7.45
C GLU A 433 25.53 8.36 -8.21
N LEU A 434 26.69 7.80 -7.81
CA LEU A 434 27.95 7.96 -8.57
C LEU A 434 27.78 7.59 -10.04
N TYR A 435 27.26 6.39 -10.30
CA TYR A 435 27.08 5.92 -11.67
C TYR A 435 25.90 6.57 -12.39
N ARG A 436 24.92 7.11 -11.67
CA ARG A 436 23.88 7.97 -12.26
C ARG A 436 24.47 9.29 -12.75
N GLN A 437 25.28 9.96 -11.94
CA GLN A 437 25.95 11.20 -12.35
C GLN A 437 26.89 10.97 -13.54
N ALA A 438 27.60 9.83 -13.57
CA ALA A 438 28.39 9.43 -14.73
C ALA A 438 27.52 9.17 -15.98
N ALA A 439 26.39 8.47 -15.85
CA ALA A 439 25.45 8.26 -16.95
C ALA A 439 24.88 9.57 -17.50
N ASP A 440 24.68 10.57 -16.63
CA ASP A 440 24.23 11.91 -16.99
C ASP A 440 25.36 12.79 -17.59
N GLY A 441 26.58 12.27 -17.73
CA GLY A 441 27.74 13.02 -18.22
C GLY A 441 28.31 14.05 -17.25
N ARG A 442 27.89 14.01 -15.97
CA ARG A 442 28.35 14.95 -14.92
C ARG A 442 29.69 14.56 -14.31
N LEU A 443 30.06 13.28 -14.39
CA LEU A 443 31.32 12.75 -13.88
C LEU A 443 32.06 11.97 -14.96
N ASP A 444 33.37 12.22 -15.04
CA ASP A 444 34.30 11.44 -15.85
C ASP A 444 34.87 10.31 -14.99
N LEU A 445 34.51 9.07 -15.32
CA LEU A 445 34.93 7.88 -14.57
C LEU A 445 36.39 7.48 -14.83
N ASP A 446 36.99 7.92 -15.93
CA ASP A 446 38.37 7.55 -16.30
C ASP A 446 39.40 8.52 -15.70
N LYS A 447 38.94 9.70 -15.28
CA LYS A 447 39.77 10.70 -14.62
C LYS A 447 40.27 10.17 -13.27
N LYS A 448 41.59 10.12 -13.13
CA LYS A 448 42.23 9.86 -11.83
C LYS A 448 42.07 11.07 -10.91
N LEU A 449 41.64 10.80 -9.68
CA LEU A 449 41.46 11.80 -8.65
C LEU A 449 42.25 11.40 -7.41
N ARG A 450 42.90 12.38 -6.79
CA ARG A 450 43.64 12.18 -5.55
C ARG A 450 42.68 12.14 -4.35
N LEU A 451 42.87 11.15 -3.49
CA LEU A 451 42.16 11.03 -2.22
C LEU A 451 42.48 12.24 -1.31
N PRO A 452 41.48 12.97 -0.79
CA PRO A 452 41.71 14.09 0.11
C PRO A 452 42.42 13.69 1.41
N THR A 453 43.30 14.57 1.91
CA THR A 453 44.09 14.34 3.14
C THR A 453 43.33 14.68 4.42
N ASP A 454 42.15 15.28 4.31
CA ASP A 454 41.26 15.72 5.39
C ASP A 454 40.06 14.75 5.59
N ILE A 455 40.19 13.52 5.09
CA ILE A 455 39.25 12.42 5.35
C ILE A 455 39.76 11.60 6.53
N SER A 456 38.83 11.13 7.38
CA SER A 456 39.18 10.26 8.50
C SER A 456 39.77 8.94 8.00
N THR A 457 40.89 8.55 8.58
CA THR A 457 41.61 7.29 8.33
C THR A 457 41.06 6.11 9.12
N HIS A 458 40.02 6.35 9.94
CA HIS A 458 39.44 5.35 10.83
C HIS A 458 38.37 4.45 10.16
N GLY A 459 38.16 3.28 10.74
CA GLY A 459 37.12 2.31 10.36
C GLY A 459 37.63 1.20 9.43
N THR A 460 36.77 0.69 8.54
CA THR A 460 37.10 -0.42 7.63
C THR A 460 37.76 0.07 6.35
N GLY A 461 38.51 -0.80 5.67
CA GLY A 461 39.17 -0.48 4.42
C GLY A 461 40.65 -0.88 4.35
N VAL A 462 41.19 -0.77 3.14
CA VAL A 462 42.58 -1.08 2.80
C VAL A 462 43.40 0.19 2.55
N LEU A 463 42.77 1.31 2.16
CA LEU A 463 43.44 2.57 1.84
C LEU A 463 44.20 3.16 3.03
N LYS A 464 43.66 3.01 4.25
CA LYS A 464 44.31 3.46 5.49
C LYS A 464 45.66 2.81 5.79
N LYS A 465 46.01 1.74 5.08
CA LYS A 465 47.31 1.05 5.21
C LYS A 465 48.37 1.60 4.24
N ASN A 466 47.98 2.53 3.38
CA ASN A 466 48.88 3.12 2.40
C ASN A 466 49.43 4.45 2.93
N ASP A 467 50.75 4.51 3.08
CA ASP A 467 51.45 5.69 3.57
C ASP A 467 51.77 6.71 2.45
N ARG A 468 51.36 6.41 1.20
CA ARG A 468 51.57 7.27 0.03
C ARG A 468 50.25 7.90 -0.44
N PRO A 469 50.29 9.09 -1.06
CA PRO A 469 49.11 9.67 -1.70
C PRO A 469 48.48 8.70 -2.71
N VAL A 470 47.19 8.43 -2.53
CA VAL A 470 46.41 7.53 -3.41
C VAL A 470 45.71 8.37 -4.46
N GLU A 471 45.84 7.97 -5.73
CA GLU A 471 45.22 8.64 -6.87
C GLU A 471 44.71 7.59 -7.85
N LEU A 472 43.39 7.42 -7.89
CA LEU A 472 42.70 6.37 -8.65
C LEU A 472 41.49 6.95 -9.42
N PRO A 473 41.00 6.25 -10.47
CA PRO A 473 39.69 6.51 -11.04
C PRO A 473 38.54 6.27 -10.04
N LEU A 474 37.41 6.95 -10.21
CA LEU A 474 36.23 6.81 -9.33
C LEU A 474 35.69 5.36 -9.23
N PRO A 475 35.63 4.56 -10.32
CA PRO A 475 35.25 3.15 -10.24
C PRO A 475 36.12 2.34 -9.27
N GLU A 476 37.43 2.57 -9.24
CA GLU A 476 38.33 1.83 -8.33
C GLU A 476 38.07 2.19 -6.86
N TYR A 477 37.78 3.46 -6.56
CA TYR A 477 37.30 3.83 -5.22
C TYR A 477 35.96 3.18 -4.90
N ALA A 478 35.04 3.07 -5.87
CA ALA A 478 33.74 2.43 -5.67
C ALA A 478 33.87 0.92 -5.41
N ASP A 479 34.79 0.24 -6.09
CA ASP A 479 35.11 -1.16 -5.85
C ASP A 479 35.65 -1.36 -4.44
N LEU A 480 36.62 -0.54 -4.01
CA LEU A 480 37.14 -0.58 -2.63
C LEU A 480 36.03 -0.30 -1.59
N MET A 481 35.12 0.64 -1.88
CA MET A 481 33.96 0.97 -1.06
C MET A 481 33.00 -0.22 -0.89
N MET A 482 32.79 -1.02 -1.94
CA MET A 482 31.84 -2.13 -1.90
C MET A 482 32.46 -3.44 -1.44
N ILE A 483 33.62 -3.82 -1.98
CA ILE A 483 34.34 -5.07 -1.72
C ILE A 483 34.88 -5.08 -0.29
N HIS A 484 35.66 -4.06 0.08
CA HIS A 484 36.37 -3.97 1.37
C HIS A 484 35.68 -3.08 2.39
N SER A 485 34.53 -2.52 2.03
CA SER A 485 33.85 -1.51 2.86
C SER A 485 34.77 -0.35 3.22
N ASP A 486 35.62 0.10 2.30
CA ASP A 486 36.62 1.14 2.59
C ASP A 486 35.97 2.49 2.92
N ASN A 487 36.19 3.00 4.13
CA ASN A 487 35.56 4.24 4.59
C ASN A 487 36.19 5.48 3.99
N MET A 488 37.49 5.48 3.69
CA MET A 488 38.13 6.62 3.04
C MET A 488 37.62 6.78 1.61
N ALA A 489 37.49 5.67 0.88
CA ALA A 489 36.84 5.67 -0.43
C ALA A 489 35.37 6.09 -0.35
N THR A 490 34.66 5.65 0.69
CA THR A 490 33.24 6.03 0.90
C THR A 490 33.08 7.53 1.06
N ASP A 491 33.83 8.14 1.97
CA ASP A 491 33.71 9.58 2.25
C ASP A 491 34.13 10.41 1.03
N PHE A 492 35.14 9.94 0.29
CA PHE A 492 35.52 10.58 -0.96
C PHE A 492 34.41 10.54 -2.02
N ILE A 493 33.72 9.40 -2.18
CA ILE A 493 32.58 9.30 -3.10
C ILE A 493 31.41 10.14 -2.60
N ILE A 494 31.10 10.14 -1.30
CA ILE A 494 30.05 10.99 -0.71
C ILE A 494 30.32 12.46 -1.03
N ARG A 495 31.55 12.95 -0.88
CA ARG A 495 31.92 14.33 -1.23
C ARG A 495 31.81 14.60 -2.73
N THR A 496 32.13 13.60 -3.56
CA THR A 496 32.04 13.71 -5.03
C THR A 496 30.59 13.84 -5.49
N VAL A 497 29.69 12.99 -4.98
CA VAL A 497 28.29 12.95 -5.44
C VAL A 497 27.37 13.85 -4.63
N SER A 498 27.76 14.24 -3.42
CA SER A 498 26.99 14.92 -2.37
C SER A 498 25.86 14.09 -1.74
N THR A 499 25.66 14.30 -0.44
CA THR A 499 24.49 13.79 0.31
C THR A 499 23.19 14.34 -0.26
N GLU A 500 23.17 15.61 -0.67
CA GLU A 500 21.99 16.28 -1.20
C GLU A 500 21.52 15.67 -2.53
N ALA A 501 22.43 15.44 -3.48
CA ALA A 501 22.05 14.80 -4.74
C ALA A 501 21.60 13.35 -4.51
N THR A 502 22.28 12.62 -3.63
CA THR A 502 21.90 11.25 -3.26
C THR A 502 20.49 11.21 -2.65
N ASN A 503 20.16 12.15 -1.75
CA ASN A 503 18.83 12.20 -1.13
C ASN A 503 17.75 12.68 -2.12
N ARG A 504 18.05 13.62 -3.02
CA ARG A 504 17.13 13.98 -4.12
C ARG A 504 16.85 12.81 -5.03
N PHE A 505 17.86 11.99 -5.32
CA PHE A 505 17.70 10.74 -6.04
C PHE A 505 16.75 9.79 -5.29
N LEU A 506 16.97 9.57 -4.00
CA LEU A 506 16.09 8.74 -3.17
C LEU A 506 14.64 9.28 -3.13
N ASP A 507 14.45 10.60 -3.04
CA ASP A 507 13.14 11.24 -3.10
C ASP A 507 12.44 11.02 -4.45
N ALA A 508 13.17 11.12 -5.55
CA ALA A 508 12.66 10.82 -6.89
C ALA A 508 12.23 9.34 -7.03
N GLN A 509 12.84 8.45 -6.23
CA GLN A 509 12.44 7.06 -6.11
C GLN A 509 11.24 6.85 -5.16
N GLY A 510 10.77 7.90 -4.49
CA GLY A 510 9.69 7.83 -3.50
C GLY A 510 10.13 7.30 -2.14
N PHE A 511 11.45 7.23 -1.89
CA PHE A 511 12.02 6.71 -0.66
C PHE A 511 12.21 7.86 0.34
N ARG A 512 11.52 7.78 1.48
CA ARG A 512 11.52 8.83 2.52
C ARG A 512 12.22 8.40 3.81
N ASN A 513 12.42 7.09 4.00
CA ASN A 513 12.99 6.52 5.21
C ASN A 513 14.47 6.09 5.06
N THR A 514 15.03 6.21 3.86
CA THR A 514 16.45 5.98 3.57
C THR A 514 17.12 7.31 3.31
N ARG A 515 18.16 7.66 4.08
CA ARG A 515 18.87 8.94 3.98
C ARG A 515 20.37 8.79 4.19
N VAL A 516 21.12 9.43 3.31
CA VAL A 516 22.56 9.65 3.45
C VAL A 516 22.75 11.07 3.98
N SER A 517 23.08 11.21 5.25
CA SER A 517 23.16 12.50 5.95
C SER A 517 24.57 12.83 6.42
N LEU A 518 25.46 11.83 6.54
CA LEU A 518 26.78 11.97 7.13
C LEU A 518 27.84 11.19 6.34
N GLU A 519 29.05 11.76 6.29
CA GLU A 519 30.27 10.98 6.05
C GLU A 519 30.44 9.92 7.16
N LEU A 520 31.03 8.77 6.82
CA LEU A 520 31.32 7.67 7.73
C LEU A 520 32.34 8.11 8.78
N GLY A 521 33.36 8.89 8.41
CA GLY A 521 34.30 9.50 9.35
C GLY A 521 33.58 10.35 10.41
N ARG A 522 32.66 11.22 9.99
CA ARG A 522 31.85 12.03 10.91
C ARG A 522 30.96 11.18 11.80
N TRP A 523 30.37 10.11 11.26
CA TRP A 523 29.58 9.16 12.04
C TRP A 523 30.43 8.49 13.15
N HIS A 524 31.70 8.14 12.91
CA HIS A 524 32.58 7.59 13.94
C HIS A 524 32.83 8.57 15.10
N TYR A 525 33.00 9.86 14.81
CA TYR A 525 33.17 10.90 15.83
C TYR A 525 31.90 11.05 16.68
N ILE A 526 30.73 11.01 16.04
CA ILE A 526 29.43 11.05 16.73
C ILE A 526 29.28 9.86 17.68
N VAL A 527 29.53 8.63 17.22
CA VAL A 527 29.36 7.44 18.09
C VAL A 527 30.40 7.35 19.21
N CYS A 528 31.47 8.15 19.17
CA CYS A 528 32.46 8.26 20.24
C CYS A 528 32.25 9.49 21.14
N GLY A 529 31.11 10.19 20.99
CA GLY A 529 30.77 11.34 21.82
C GLY A 529 31.65 12.56 21.60
N ILE A 530 32.28 12.69 20.43
CA ILE A 530 33.15 13.83 20.06
C ILE A 530 32.70 14.49 18.74
N PRO A 531 31.39 14.76 18.55
CA PRO A 531 30.83 15.17 17.25
C PRO A 531 31.41 16.49 16.71
N ASP A 532 31.80 17.40 17.61
CA ASP A 532 32.21 18.77 17.29
C ASP A 532 33.70 18.91 16.96
N LEU A 533 34.51 17.85 17.15
CA LEU A 533 35.93 17.92 16.81
C LEU A 533 36.12 17.94 15.28
N PRO A 534 37.03 18.77 14.75
CA PRO A 534 37.40 18.72 13.35
C PRO A 534 38.09 17.39 13.03
N ILE A 535 37.87 16.84 11.84
CA ILE A 535 38.54 15.61 11.40
C ILE A 535 39.98 15.97 11.05
N THR A 536 40.92 15.48 11.84
CA THR A 536 42.37 15.67 11.67
C THR A 536 43.09 14.38 12.07
N ILE A 537 44.35 14.22 11.67
CA ILE A 537 45.17 13.07 12.07
C ILE A 537 45.26 12.95 13.60
N GLU A 538 45.36 14.09 14.31
CA GLU A 538 45.41 14.11 15.77
C GLU A 538 44.08 13.69 16.40
N ASN A 539 42.96 14.21 15.92
CA ASN A 539 41.65 13.84 16.44
C ASN A 539 41.25 12.41 16.06
N ASP A 540 41.74 11.88 14.94
CA ASP A 540 41.60 10.46 14.57
C ASP A 540 42.33 9.55 15.57
N LYS A 541 43.51 9.94 16.06
CA LYS A 541 44.19 9.21 17.14
C LYS A 541 43.34 9.20 18.41
N ARG A 542 42.76 10.35 18.77
CA ARG A 542 41.85 10.46 19.92
C ARG A 542 40.59 9.59 19.75
N LEU A 543 39.99 9.60 18.56
CA LEU A 543 38.87 8.71 18.20
C LEU A 543 39.24 7.24 18.42
N ILE A 544 40.40 6.81 17.91
CA ILE A 544 40.89 5.44 18.06
C ILE A 544 41.08 5.07 19.53
N GLU A 545 41.60 5.97 20.36
CA GLU A 545 41.74 5.77 21.81
C GLU A 545 40.40 5.64 22.52
N GLN A 546 39.38 6.43 22.16
CA GLN A 546 38.02 6.30 22.69
C GLN A 546 37.44 4.91 22.38
N ILE A 547 37.58 4.45 21.13
CA ILE A 547 37.09 3.15 20.67
C ILE A 547 37.80 2.01 21.40
N LYS A 548 39.14 2.07 21.53
CA LYS A 548 39.92 1.07 22.27
C LYS A 548 39.52 1.00 23.74
N ALA A 549 39.13 2.13 24.32
CA ALA A 549 38.64 2.21 25.70
C ALA A 549 37.15 1.88 25.85
N GLY A 550 36.44 1.55 24.76
CA GLY A 550 35.00 1.24 24.79
C GLY A 550 34.10 2.44 25.11
N ARG A 551 34.61 3.67 24.99
CA ARG A 551 33.86 4.89 25.28
C ARG A 551 33.03 5.30 24.05
N MET A 552 31.80 4.80 24.00
CA MET A 552 30.85 5.02 22.91
C MET A 552 29.60 5.73 23.44
N ASP A 553 29.09 6.69 22.67
CA ASP A 553 27.77 7.29 22.88
C ASP A 553 26.69 6.38 22.29
N ASN A 554 26.29 5.37 23.06
CA ASN A 554 25.37 4.32 22.62
C ASN A 554 23.93 4.79 22.44
N ASP A 555 23.55 5.91 23.04
CA ASP A 555 22.19 6.47 22.97
C ASP A 555 22.13 7.71 22.06
N GLY A 556 23.26 8.11 21.51
CA GLY A 556 23.42 9.27 20.63
C GLY A 556 22.93 9.06 19.20
N LEU A 557 23.13 10.12 18.40
CA LEU A 557 22.63 10.23 17.03
C LEU A 557 23.02 9.04 16.14
N GLY A 558 24.23 8.49 16.30
CA GLY A 558 24.76 7.43 15.43
C GLY A 558 24.03 6.09 15.52
N TYR A 559 23.29 5.84 16.60
CA TYR A 559 22.45 4.64 16.79
C TYR A 559 20.95 4.94 16.72
N SER A 560 20.58 6.19 16.46
CA SER A 560 19.18 6.63 16.35
C SER A 560 18.58 6.36 14.98
N ASP A 561 17.26 6.39 14.90
CA ASP A 561 16.46 6.33 13.68
C ASP A 561 16.23 7.72 13.05
N SER A 562 16.94 8.75 13.51
CA SER A 562 16.80 10.13 13.06
C SER A 562 17.28 10.31 11.61
N LEU A 563 16.58 11.14 10.83
CA LEU A 563 17.03 11.55 9.49
C LEU A 563 18.30 12.41 9.51
N LYS A 564 18.71 12.92 10.68
CA LYS A 564 20.02 13.56 10.87
C LYS A 564 21.17 12.54 10.90
N ASN A 565 20.85 11.26 11.09
CA ASN A 565 21.78 10.13 10.97
C ASN A 565 21.67 9.53 9.56
N ASN A 566 22.65 8.71 9.20
CA ASN A 566 22.50 7.77 8.10
C ASN A 566 21.48 6.70 8.52
N VAL A 567 20.43 6.50 7.73
CA VAL A 567 19.33 5.56 8.01
C VAL A 567 18.88 4.85 6.74
N CYS A 568 18.48 3.58 6.87
CA CYS A 568 17.80 2.82 5.82
C CYS A 568 16.52 2.20 6.35
N ALA A 569 15.50 2.07 5.50
CA ALA A 569 14.39 1.17 5.73
C ALA A 569 14.58 -0.14 4.93
N PRO A 570 14.30 -1.32 5.51
CA PRO A 570 14.43 -2.60 4.81
C PRO A 570 13.70 -2.66 3.46
N ARG A 571 12.44 -2.21 3.41
CA ARG A 571 11.63 -2.21 2.18
C ARG A 571 12.24 -1.33 1.11
N GLU A 572 12.55 -0.07 1.44
CA GLU A 572 13.14 0.87 0.48
C GLU A 572 14.49 0.38 -0.04
N THR A 573 15.30 -0.24 0.81
CA THR A 573 16.59 -0.82 0.42
C THR A 573 16.41 -1.96 -0.60
N VAL A 574 15.44 -2.86 -0.38
CA VAL A 574 15.13 -3.93 -1.34
C VAL A 574 14.53 -3.39 -2.63
N LEU A 575 13.63 -2.40 -2.56
CA LEU A 575 13.05 -1.78 -3.76
C LEU A 575 14.12 -1.04 -4.58
N LEU A 576 15.11 -0.45 -3.92
CA LEU A 576 16.27 0.14 -4.58
C LEU A 576 17.08 -0.94 -5.33
N LEU A 577 17.37 -2.07 -4.67
CA LEU A 577 18.05 -3.23 -5.29
C LEU A 577 17.25 -3.83 -6.45
N GLU A 578 15.93 -4.00 -6.29
CA GLU A 578 15.05 -4.51 -7.35
C GLU A 578 15.09 -3.59 -8.58
N ARG A 579 14.97 -2.27 -8.37
CA ARG A 579 15.01 -1.30 -9.47
C ARG A 579 16.36 -1.26 -10.15
N LEU A 580 17.46 -1.38 -9.39
CA LEU A 580 18.80 -1.52 -9.94
C LEU A 580 18.87 -2.77 -10.82
N TYR A 581 18.50 -3.93 -10.29
CA TYR A 581 18.56 -5.22 -10.98
C TYR A 581 17.73 -5.24 -12.27
N LYS A 582 16.53 -4.64 -12.23
CA LYS A 582 15.63 -4.49 -13.39
C LYS A 582 16.08 -3.40 -14.39
N GLY A 583 17.25 -2.79 -14.22
CA GLY A 583 17.78 -1.76 -15.13
C GLY A 583 17.00 -0.44 -15.11
N ARG A 584 16.28 -0.14 -14.03
CA ARG A 584 15.42 1.06 -13.93
C ARG A 584 16.13 2.30 -13.38
N LEU A 585 17.35 2.14 -12.84
CA LEU A 585 18.08 3.21 -12.18
C LEU A 585 19.27 3.75 -12.97
N THR A 586 19.80 3.00 -13.93
CA THR A 586 20.96 3.41 -14.74
C THR A 586 21.07 2.48 -15.96
N SER A 587 22.05 2.73 -16.84
CA SER A 587 22.32 1.87 -18.00
C SER A 587 22.77 0.47 -17.61
N GLU A 588 22.64 -0.52 -18.51
CA GLU A 588 23.09 -1.90 -18.25
C GLU A 588 24.59 -1.97 -17.89
N LYS A 589 25.44 -1.21 -18.59
CA LYS A 589 26.88 -1.09 -18.28
C LYS A 589 27.11 -0.64 -16.84
N HIS A 590 26.40 0.38 -16.39
CA HIS A 590 26.56 0.94 -15.05
C HIS A 590 25.89 0.09 -13.98
N LYS A 591 24.78 -0.58 -14.29
CA LYS A 591 24.17 -1.57 -13.42
C LYS A 591 25.17 -2.67 -13.10
N GLU A 592 25.85 -3.19 -14.12
CA GLU A 592 26.86 -4.23 -13.95
C GLU A 592 28.07 -3.72 -13.15
N ALA A 593 28.54 -2.50 -13.42
CA ALA A 593 29.59 -1.86 -12.62
C ALA A 593 29.21 -1.66 -11.14
N ILE A 594 27.91 -1.64 -10.80
CA ILE A 594 27.42 -1.59 -9.42
C ILE A 594 27.36 -2.99 -8.80
N LEU A 595 26.78 -3.96 -9.51
CA LEU A 595 26.53 -5.30 -8.99
C LEU A 595 27.80 -6.14 -8.88
N GLU A 596 28.74 -5.98 -9.81
CA GLU A 596 29.95 -6.81 -9.87
C GLU A 596 30.78 -6.75 -8.57
N PRO A 597 31.21 -5.58 -8.06
CA PRO A 597 31.96 -5.53 -6.81
C PRO A 597 31.13 -6.00 -5.59
N MET A 598 29.79 -5.98 -5.65
CA MET A 598 28.95 -6.56 -4.60
C MET A 598 29.04 -8.10 -4.56
N ARG A 599 29.25 -8.77 -5.70
CA ARG A 599 29.47 -10.24 -5.76
C ARG A 599 30.80 -10.65 -5.12
N TYR A 600 31.77 -9.74 -5.13
CA TYR A 600 33.08 -9.91 -4.50
C TYR A 600 33.15 -9.46 -3.04
N SER A 601 32.02 -9.15 -2.41
CA SER A 601 31.99 -8.77 -0.99
C SER A 601 32.73 -9.80 -0.13
N THR A 602 33.64 -9.32 0.72
CA THR A 602 34.42 -10.19 1.61
C THR A 602 33.61 -10.67 2.82
N HIS A 603 32.35 -10.25 2.96
CA HIS A 603 31.48 -10.59 4.09
C HIS A 603 30.31 -11.46 3.65
N LYS A 604 30.37 -12.75 4.04
CA LYS A 604 29.38 -13.76 3.64
C LYS A 604 28.62 -14.37 4.82
N ASP A 605 28.59 -13.69 5.97
CA ASP A 605 28.08 -14.24 7.24
C ASP A 605 26.57 -14.03 7.48
N THR A 606 25.85 -13.37 6.55
CA THR A 606 24.41 -13.12 6.67
C THR A 606 23.65 -13.66 5.47
N ILE A 607 23.38 -12.88 4.41
CA ILE A 607 22.57 -13.36 3.27
C ILE A 607 23.25 -14.56 2.61
N ALA A 608 24.55 -14.46 2.34
CA ALA A 608 25.31 -15.50 1.64
C ALA A 608 25.64 -16.74 2.50
N ARG A 609 25.44 -16.69 3.83
CA ARG A 609 25.96 -17.72 4.76
C ARG A 609 25.45 -19.11 4.45
N HIS A 610 24.17 -19.20 4.12
CA HIS A 610 23.49 -20.46 3.88
C HIS A 610 23.19 -20.71 2.40
N VAL A 611 23.57 -19.79 1.51
CA VAL A 611 23.41 -19.98 0.06
C VAL A 611 24.40 -21.04 -0.41
N LYS A 612 23.94 -21.93 -1.29
CA LYS A 612 24.71 -23.03 -1.88
C LYS A 612 25.87 -22.48 -2.71
N ASP A 613 27.01 -23.18 -2.67
CA ASP A 613 28.17 -22.80 -3.45
C ASP A 613 27.84 -22.83 -4.96
N GLY A 614 28.34 -21.84 -5.70
CA GLY A 614 28.03 -21.64 -7.13
C GLY A 614 26.88 -20.69 -7.42
N ILE A 615 26.04 -20.35 -6.44
CA ILE A 615 25.04 -19.27 -6.57
C ILE A 615 25.68 -17.96 -6.13
N GLN A 616 25.61 -16.95 -6.99
CA GLN A 616 26.16 -15.64 -6.69
C GLN A 616 25.25 -14.87 -5.73
N VAL A 617 25.88 -14.14 -4.81
CA VAL A 617 25.21 -13.23 -3.89
C VAL A 617 25.89 -11.87 -4.01
N ALA A 618 25.21 -10.92 -4.64
CA ALA A 618 25.65 -9.53 -4.72
C ALA A 618 25.14 -8.82 -3.46
N ASN A 619 25.97 -8.69 -2.41
CA ASN A 619 25.55 -8.07 -1.15
C ASN A 619 26.51 -6.98 -0.65
N LYS A 620 25.95 -6.09 0.17
CA LYS A 620 26.69 -5.12 0.96
C LYS A 620 26.41 -5.34 2.43
N TYR A 621 27.42 -5.83 3.14
CA TYR A 621 27.41 -5.93 4.60
C TYR A 621 27.63 -4.57 5.27
N GLY A 622 27.01 -4.39 6.43
CA GLY A 622 27.27 -3.31 7.38
C GLY A 622 27.27 -3.80 8.82
N GLY A 623 28.19 -3.32 9.65
CA GLY A 623 28.14 -3.64 11.06
C GLY A 623 28.99 -2.73 11.92
N SER A 624 28.65 -2.73 13.20
CA SER A 624 29.46 -2.18 14.28
C SER A 624 29.34 -3.13 15.48
N GLN A 625 29.63 -2.67 16.69
CA GLN A 625 29.41 -3.47 17.89
C GLN A 625 27.95 -3.93 18.01
N ARG A 626 26.98 -3.01 18.08
CA ARG A 626 25.55 -3.35 18.28
C ARG A 626 24.68 -3.32 17.03
N ILE A 627 25.27 -2.96 15.87
CA ILE A 627 24.59 -2.95 14.58
C ILE A 627 25.05 -4.16 13.76
N ALA A 628 24.11 -4.93 13.22
CA ALA A 628 24.37 -5.87 12.14
C ALA A 628 23.39 -5.60 11.00
N ALA A 629 23.88 -5.52 9.77
CA ALA A 629 23.05 -5.25 8.60
C ALA A 629 23.65 -5.92 7.36
N ASP A 630 22.78 -6.31 6.44
CA ASP A 630 23.17 -6.83 5.13
C ASP A 630 22.04 -6.55 4.13
N ALA A 631 22.40 -6.21 2.90
CA ALA A 631 21.44 -6.02 1.83
C ALA A 631 22.02 -6.47 0.49
N GLY A 632 21.27 -7.23 -0.28
CA GLY A 632 21.77 -7.80 -1.52
C GLY A 632 20.76 -8.62 -2.30
N ILE A 633 21.25 -9.21 -3.38
CA ILE A 633 20.49 -10.04 -4.31
C ILE A 633 21.16 -11.41 -4.37
N VAL A 634 20.36 -12.46 -4.14
CA VAL A 634 20.72 -13.85 -4.43
C VAL A 634 20.34 -14.12 -5.88
N GLU A 635 21.33 -14.30 -6.74
CA GLU A 635 21.17 -14.41 -8.19
C GLU A 635 20.84 -15.85 -8.59
N ILE A 636 19.57 -16.21 -8.41
CA ILE A 636 19.03 -17.50 -8.82
C ILE A 636 18.41 -17.34 -10.21
N PRO A 637 18.69 -18.23 -11.17
CA PRO A 637 18.05 -18.22 -12.48
C PRO A 637 16.53 -18.15 -12.37
N ASP A 638 15.90 -17.27 -13.14
CA ASP A 638 14.45 -17.05 -13.22
C ASP A 638 13.74 -16.61 -11.92
N ARG A 639 14.47 -16.53 -10.80
CA ARG A 639 13.92 -16.13 -9.49
C ARG A 639 14.94 -15.38 -8.62
N PRO A 640 15.44 -14.21 -9.05
CA PRO A 640 16.37 -13.44 -8.22
C PRO A 640 15.67 -12.95 -6.95
N ILE A 641 16.33 -13.11 -5.80
CA ILE A 641 15.75 -12.77 -4.48
C ILE A 641 16.52 -11.58 -3.90
N ALA A 642 15.84 -10.46 -3.68
CA ALA A 642 16.42 -9.32 -2.98
C ALA A 642 16.07 -9.35 -1.49
N ILE A 643 17.05 -9.10 -0.63
CA ILE A 643 16.90 -9.09 0.83
C ILE A 643 17.59 -7.84 1.39
N ALA A 644 16.97 -7.21 2.38
CA ALA A 644 17.64 -6.25 3.24
C ALA A 644 17.24 -6.53 4.69
N CYS A 645 18.24 -6.55 5.57
CA CYS A 645 18.06 -6.95 6.95
C CYS A 645 18.96 -6.14 7.88
N PHE A 646 18.44 -5.75 9.04
CA PHE A 646 19.04 -4.84 9.99
C PHE A 646 18.72 -5.28 11.41
N ALA A 647 19.71 -5.21 12.29
CA ALA A 647 19.60 -5.52 13.70
C ALA A 647 20.30 -4.42 14.50
N LEU A 648 19.61 -3.88 15.50
CA LEU A 648 20.16 -2.95 16.48
C LEU A 648 19.93 -3.55 17.87
N ALA A 649 20.98 -4.07 18.50
CA ALA A 649 20.89 -4.69 19.81
C ALA A 649 20.56 -3.65 20.89
N LYS A 650 19.76 -3.99 21.89
CA LYS A 650 19.49 -3.11 23.04
C LYS A 650 20.73 -2.97 23.92
N ASP A 651 21.39 -4.08 24.21
CA ASP A 651 22.67 -4.13 24.92
C ASP A 651 23.82 -3.83 23.93
N PRO A 652 24.65 -2.79 24.16
CA PRO A 652 25.81 -2.51 23.33
C PRO A 652 26.86 -3.62 23.26
N ALA A 653 26.84 -4.60 24.16
CA ALA A 653 27.72 -5.78 24.15
C ALA A 653 27.16 -6.97 23.34
N ASP A 654 25.86 -6.97 23.03
CA ASP A 654 25.23 -8.07 22.30
C ASP A 654 25.63 -8.05 20.81
N ARG A 655 26.06 -9.21 20.31
CA ARG A 655 26.52 -9.46 18.94
C ARG A 655 25.63 -10.46 18.19
N SER A 656 24.57 -10.96 18.83
CA SER A 656 23.71 -12.04 18.32
C SER A 656 22.89 -11.65 17.10
N GLY A 657 22.73 -10.35 16.82
CA GLY A 657 21.92 -9.85 15.70
C GLY A 657 22.29 -10.47 14.38
N ARG A 658 23.59 -10.68 14.10
CA ARG A 658 24.05 -11.31 12.86
C ARG A 658 23.52 -12.74 12.68
N GLU A 659 23.51 -13.52 13.76
CA GLU A 659 23.01 -14.90 13.74
C GLU A 659 21.51 -14.93 13.46
N VAL A 660 20.76 -14.04 14.12
CA VAL A 660 19.31 -13.89 13.91
C VAL A 660 19.01 -13.52 12.47
N LEU A 661 19.72 -12.54 11.90
CA LEU A 661 19.52 -12.14 10.51
C LEU A 661 19.89 -13.24 9.53
N ALA A 662 20.97 -13.99 9.77
CA ALA A 662 21.37 -15.10 8.91
C ALA A 662 20.31 -16.23 8.90
N GLU A 663 19.74 -16.55 10.05
CA GLU A 663 18.66 -17.54 10.14
C GLU A 663 17.39 -17.06 9.44
N MET A 664 17.03 -15.76 9.58
CA MET A 664 15.91 -15.19 8.83
C MET A 664 16.14 -15.24 7.32
N CYS A 665 17.35 -14.90 6.85
CA CYS A 665 17.71 -15.03 5.44
C CYS A 665 17.59 -16.48 4.97
N ARG A 666 18.09 -17.44 5.76
CA ARG A 666 17.99 -18.87 5.46
C ARG A 666 16.53 -19.31 5.30
N LEU A 667 15.67 -18.99 6.27
CA LEU A 667 14.24 -19.34 6.23
C LEU A 667 13.54 -18.76 4.99
N ALA A 668 13.80 -17.49 4.69
CA ALA A 668 13.23 -16.82 3.53
C ALA A 668 13.70 -17.44 2.20
N ILE A 669 15.00 -17.66 2.05
CA ILE A 669 15.58 -18.26 0.82
C ILE A 669 15.11 -19.71 0.69
N THR A 670 15.08 -20.51 1.76
CA THR A 670 14.57 -21.89 1.72
C THR A 670 13.13 -21.95 1.23
N ALA A 671 12.29 -21.01 1.65
CA ALA A 671 10.90 -20.97 1.24
C ALA A 671 10.69 -20.52 -0.22
N LEU A 672 11.60 -19.69 -0.73
CA LEU A 672 11.56 -19.15 -2.09
C LEU A 672 12.25 -20.05 -3.13
N ALA A 673 13.35 -20.67 -2.73
CA ALA A 673 14.25 -21.46 -3.55
C ALA A 673 14.97 -22.50 -2.66
N PRO A 674 14.31 -23.62 -2.30
CA PRO A 674 14.87 -24.60 -1.38
C PRO A 674 16.21 -25.18 -1.86
N ASP A 675 16.39 -25.36 -3.17
CA ASP A 675 17.61 -25.89 -3.78
C ASP A 675 18.80 -24.91 -3.74
N ALA A 676 18.54 -23.64 -3.39
CA ALA A 676 19.55 -22.61 -3.26
C ALA A 676 20.19 -22.55 -1.87
N VAL A 677 19.71 -23.34 -0.90
CA VAL A 677 20.23 -23.37 0.48
C VAL A 677 21.07 -24.62 0.72
N LYS A 678 22.19 -24.47 1.45
CA LYS A 678 23.06 -25.58 1.87
C LYS A 678 22.26 -26.59 2.71
N THR A 679 22.36 -27.88 2.38
CA THR A 679 21.79 -28.96 3.19
C THR A 679 22.47 -28.98 4.55
N ARG A 680 21.69 -29.09 5.65
CA ARG A 680 22.26 -29.30 6.98
C ARG A 680 23.00 -30.64 6.98
N ARG A 681 24.28 -30.63 7.36
CA ARG A 681 24.99 -31.84 7.78
C ARG A 681 24.56 -32.23 9.17
#